data_AF-A0AAU3UVW0-F1
#
_entry.id   AF-A0AAU3UVW0-F1
#
_cell.length_a   1.000
_cell.length_b   1.000
_cell.length_c   1.000
_cell.angle_alpha   90.00
_cell.angle_beta   90.00
_cell.angle_gamma   90.00
#
_symmetry.space_group_name_H-M   'P 1'
#
loop_
_entity.id
_entity.type
_entity.pdbx_description
1 polymer ?
#
loop_
_entity_poly.entity_id
_entity_poly.type
_entity_poly.pdbx_seq_one_letter_code
_entity_poly.pdbx_strand_id
1 'polypeptide(L)'
;MTTLDFDGIAFDPAGARATAPAAGPAVRQDDSAPVAARSDSAAVAPVDHGSPVHPVAADAIAQIRAGIVAAHRSALNAQTALQRELWRQARGGVAGRQAESIEPVRSEALVAAHPSVPGSALVAAAGAQGSAILAATHAAEGSFKALARTQVSRLDAAALRQLAESDASVVFGGSHRRAGVEVAARLASTTPLTLTAVSSIELYGGNGNGRVIASFEGDPRAAALQAAEVFALYTGMPLCLSGSTLTGGVGESEAGFGSGTVDLVVDRLDVVPRPFLQATATLGDGTSVAVTMMVAERHGAEVGPGQAVPRVLLNEFHMAHLARGDQAIAMGQEFAEYTGVRATRLPTGGLLLVDRVTRFDGARGEFESASYDTEYDSPADSWYYGDTANDSMPHFVYMETSLQAALLMGYYVGPTLTQPGTTLSLRNLGGTATVLRQVDLRDKTIQQASRLLSTTILPGSSLQTFDYTLSVDGEPFYRGETMFGYFSDQALGNQTGLDAGRYVPSWLSAHPEATPRVIDVAARRADPVAPACSRRKLALIDSVEVVDEGGNYGAGYLHSVRAIDPADWFFDRHFHLDPVIPGSLGVESVIHAVQEWMLDAGYAAGLQDPVFRIPQDLAFSWRYRGQFLPTDGTVELEAHIKSVHRGPNSTTVVVDGSLWKPGLRIYELIDLAIELADREVLS
;
A
#
# COMPACT_ATOMS: atom_id res chain seq x y z
N MET A 1 -12.41 -23.41 23.60
CA MET A 1 -11.50 -23.50 24.76
C MET A 1 -10.09 -23.43 24.20
N THR A 2 -9.59 -22.20 24.07
CA THR A 2 -8.20 -21.82 23.79
C THR A 2 -8.15 -20.32 24.07
N THR A 3 -8.02 -20.02 25.35
CA THR A 3 -7.73 -18.68 25.88
C THR A 3 -6.36 -18.27 25.35
N LEU A 4 -6.28 -17.15 24.64
CA LEU A 4 -5.03 -16.42 24.45
C LEU A 4 -4.67 -15.82 25.80
N ASP A 5 -3.65 -16.37 26.46
CA ASP A 5 -3.08 -15.79 27.66
C ASP A 5 -2.40 -14.47 27.30
N PHE A 6 -2.92 -13.40 27.91
CA PHE A 6 -2.36 -12.06 27.90
C PHE A 6 -1.45 -11.94 29.12
N ASP A 7 -0.13 -11.87 28.91
CA ASP A 7 0.87 -11.78 29.99
C ASP A 7 0.90 -10.45 30.75
N GLY A 8 -0.21 -9.69 30.77
CA GLY A 8 -0.55 -8.79 31.87
C GLY A 8 0.51 -7.80 32.36
N ILE A 9 1.48 -7.38 31.53
CA ILE A 9 2.46 -6.36 31.95
C ILE A 9 1.76 -5.01 31.92
N ALA A 10 1.23 -4.62 33.08
CA ALA A 10 0.72 -3.28 33.34
C ALA A 10 1.86 -2.26 33.25
N PHE A 11 1.57 -1.12 32.60
CA PHE A 11 2.39 0.07 32.62
C PHE A 11 2.41 0.66 34.04
N ASP A 12 3.55 0.57 34.73
CA ASP A 12 3.82 1.22 36.00
C ASP A 12 4.40 2.62 35.74
N PRO A 13 3.68 3.72 36.02
CA PRO A 13 4.18 5.07 35.80
C PRO A 13 5.12 5.56 36.91
N ALA A 14 5.39 4.78 37.96
CA ALA A 14 6.25 5.18 39.07
C ALA A 14 6.91 3.98 39.78
N GLY A 15 8.07 3.56 39.29
CA GLY A 15 8.80 2.43 39.90
C GLY A 15 9.25 2.69 41.35
N ALA A 16 8.69 1.96 42.31
CA ALA A 16 9.39 1.49 43.52
C ALA A 16 8.63 0.39 44.31
N ARG A 17 9.22 -0.81 44.28
CA ARG A 17 9.27 -1.90 45.29
C ARG A 17 8.04 -2.77 45.62
N ALA A 18 8.13 -4.01 45.13
CA ALA A 18 8.13 -5.30 45.84
C ALA A 18 7.22 -5.48 47.06
N THR A 19 6.18 -6.32 46.91
CA THR A 19 5.71 -7.24 47.96
C THR A 19 5.21 -8.55 47.34
N ALA A 20 5.64 -9.68 47.92
CA ALA A 20 5.22 -11.05 47.62
C ALA A 20 3.98 -11.43 48.48
N PRO A 21 3.26 -12.52 48.16
CA PRO A 21 1.83 -12.63 48.43
C PRO A 21 1.49 -13.24 49.80
N ALA A 22 0.27 -12.94 50.27
CA ALA A 22 -0.35 -13.54 51.45
C ALA A 22 -1.25 -14.72 51.06
N ALA A 23 -1.13 -15.82 51.80
CA ALA A 23 -2.18 -16.83 52.00
C ALA A 23 -2.41 -16.94 53.53
N GLY A 24 -3.67 -16.84 54.00
CA GLY A 24 -4.04 -16.94 55.42
C GLY A 24 -4.28 -18.39 55.89
N PRO A 25 -4.94 -18.63 57.06
CA PRO A 25 -5.17 -17.75 58.21
C PRO A 25 -4.79 -18.36 59.59
N ALA A 26 -4.68 -17.46 60.59
CA ALA A 26 -5.01 -17.55 62.02
C ALA A 26 -4.54 -18.73 62.91
N VAL A 27 -3.68 -18.43 63.90
CA VAL A 27 -3.83 -18.82 65.33
C VAL A 27 -3.26 -17.70 66.23
N ARG A 28 -3.95 -17.39 67.33
CA ARG A 28 -3.65 -16.37 68.35
C ARG A 28 -2.58 -16.84 69.36
N GLN A 29 -1.75 -15.93 69.88
CA GLN A 29 -1.54 -15.74 71.34
C GLN A 29 -0.60 -14.56 71.68
N ASP A 30 -1.15 -13.64 72.48
CA ASP A 30 -0.65 -12.87 73.65
C ASP A 30 0.77 -12.26 73.76
N ASP A 31 0.69 -10.96 74.08
CA ASP A 31 1.29 -10.23 75.20
C ASP A 31 2.72 -9.64 75.21
N SER A 32 2.67 -8.34 75.54
CA SER A 32 3.56 -7.55 76.41
C SER A 32 4.80 -6.86 75.84
N ALA A 33 4.78 -5.53 75.97
CA ALA A 33 5.92 -4.61 76.00
C ALA A 33 6.51 -4.57 77.44
N PRO A 34 7.48 -3.67 77.79
CA PRO A 34 8.47 -2.91 77.02
C PRO A 34 9.89 -3.04 77.65
N VAL A 35 10.91 -2.29 77.15
CA VAL A 35 11.87 -1.43 77.90
C VAL A 35 13.14 -1.14 77.08
N ALA A 36 13.60 0.10 77.20
CA ALA A 36 14.71 0.75 76.51
C ALA A 36 16.10 0.49 77.13
N ALA A 37 17.18 0.59 76.35
CA ALA A 37 18.46 1.21 76.75
C ALA A 37 19.42 1.43 75.55
N ARG A 38 20.22 2.50 75.68
CA ARG A 38 21.24 3.06 74.78
C ARG A 38 22.58 2.30 74.82
N SER A 39 23.41 2.39 73.77
CA SER A 39 24.77 3.01 73.78
C SER A 39 25.67 2.57 72.59
N ASP A 40 26.77 3.30 72.42
CA ASP A 40 27.54 3.57 71.20
C ASP A 40 28.69 2.60 70.80
N SER A 41 28.99 2.64 69.49
CA SER A 41 30.30 2.66 68.81
C SER A 41 31.22 1.42 68.61
N ALA A 42 31.70 1.34 67.36
CA ALA A 42 33.05 1.00 66.87
C ALA A 42 33.44 -0.46 66.46
N ALA A 43 33.31 -0.71 65.15
CA ALA A 43 34.24 -1.30 64.14
C ALA A 43 35.22 -2.46 64.46
N VAL A 44 35.24 -3.50 63.60
CA VAL A 44 36.24 -3.80 62.52
C VAL A 44 35.83 -5.09 61.74
N ALA A 45 36.18 -5.14 60.44
CA ALA A 45 35.64 -5.90 59.29
C ALA A 45 36.02 -7.41 59.13
N PRO A 46 35.52 -8.10 58.05
CA PRO A 46 36.32 -8.21 56.82
C PRO A 46 35.58 -8.18 55.43
N VAL A 47 36.22 -7.49 54.48
CA VAL A 47 36.52 -7.75 53.03
C VAL A 47 35.43 -8.12 51.99
N ASP A 48 35.14 -7.12 51.15
CA ASP A 48 35.00 -6.97 49.67
C ASP A 48 34.83 -8.16 48.69
N HIS A 49 33.85 -8.02 47.78
CA HIS A 49 34.07 -7.97 46.31
C HIS A 49 32.80 -7.48 45.57
N GLY A 50 32.92 -6.37 44.83
CA GLY A 50 32.03 -6.05 43.70
C GLY A 50 31.63 -4.58 43.57
N SER A 51 32.30 -3.84 42.70
CA SER A 51 32.06 -2.42 42.41
C SER A 51 30.63 -2.14 41.90
N PRO A 52 29.88 -1.19 42.49
CA PRO A 52 28.65 -0.67 41.89
C PRO A 52 28.97 0.57 41.03
N VAL A 53 28.49 0.56 39.78
CA VAL A 53 28.37 1.78 38.98
C VAL A 53 27.37 2.71 39.68
N HIS A 54 27.81 3.93 39.99
CA HIS A 54 27.03 4.89 40.77
C HIS A 54 25.68 5.24 40.11
N PRO A 55 24.53 5.16 40.83
CA PRO A 55 23.19 5.47 40.32
C PRO A 55 23.03 6.92 39.79
N VAL A 56 23.91 7.81 40.22
CA VAL A 56 23.88 9.24 39.92
C VAL A 56 24.23 9.54 38.45
N ALA A 57 25.02 8.69 37.79
CA ALA A 57 25.44 8.92 36.41
C ALA A 57 24.35 8.57 35.38
N ALA A 58 23.55 7.53 35.64
CA ALA A 58 22.44 7.12 34.77
C ALA A 58 21.31 8.16 34.75
N ASP A 59 20.99 8.74 35.92
CA ASP A 59 20.01 9.82 36.04
C ASP A 59 20.47 11.12 35.38
N ALA A 60 21.77 11.44 35.46
CA ALA A 60 22.33 12.60 34.77
C ALA A 60 22.26 12.47 33.24
N ILE A 61 22.56 11.29 32.69
CA ILE A 61 22.45 11.03 31.25
C ILE A 61 20.99 11.08 30.79
N ALA A 62 20.05 10.55 31.58
CA ALA A 62 18.62 10.61 31.29
C ALA A 62 18.10 12.06 31.29
N GLN A 63 18.51 12.88 32.26
CA GLN A 63 18.16 14.31 32.32
C GLN A 63 18.76 15.11 31.17
N ILE A 64 20.01 14.84 30.78
CA ILE A 64 20.65 15.47 29.61
C ILE A 64 19.90 15.08 28.33
N ARG A 65 19.54 13.79 28.16
CA ARG A 65 18.79 13.32 26.99
C ARG A 65 17.40 13.98 26.93
N ALA A 66 16.70 14.08 28.05
CA ALA A 66 15.41 14.77 28.14
C ALA A 66 15.54 16.26 27.81
N GLY A 67 16.59 16.93 28.29
CA GLY A 67 16.90 18.32 27.97
C GLY A 67 17.19 18.55 26.48
N ILE A 68 17.97 17.67 25.85
CA ILE A 68 18.26 17.72 24.41
C ILE A 68 16.99 17.52 23.58
N VAL A 69 16.15 16.55 23.95
CA VAL A 69 14.86 16.30 23.27
C VAL A 69 13.92 17.51 23.42
N ALA A 70 13.84 18.11 24.60
CA ALA A 70 13.03 19.30 24.83
C ALA A 70 13.55 20.52 24.02
N ALA A 71 14.86 20.70 23.94
CA ALA A 71 15.48 21.74 23.13
C ALA A 71 15.23 21.52 21.63
N HIS A 72 15.37 20.29 21.13
CA HIS A 72 15.10 19.94 19.74
C HIS A 72 13.62 20.15 19.37
N ARG A 73 12.70 19.76 20.25
CA ARG A 73 11.26 20.02 20.08
C ARG A 73 10.95 21.51 20.03
N SER A 74 11.60 22.30 20.88
CA SER A 74 11.43 23.76 20.91
C SER A 74 11.95 24.41 19.63
N ALA A 75 13.07 23.91 19.09
CA ALA A 75 13.62 24.37 17.81
C ALA A 75 12.71 24.03 16.62
N LEU A 76 12.17 22.81 16.56
CA LEU A 76 11.20 22.40 15.53
C LEU A 76 9.91 23.20 15.58
N ASN A 77 9.39 23.48 16.78
CA ASN A 77 8.20 24.33 16.96
C ASN A 77 8.47 25.76 16.49
N ALA A 78 9.64 26.32 16.80
CA ALA A 78 10.03 27.65 16.32
C ALA A 78 10.19 27.69 14.79
N GLN A 79 10.81 26.66 14.20
CA GLN A 79 10.95 26.53 12.75
C GLN A 79 9.58 26.43 12.05
N THR A 80 8.67 25.63 12.59
CA THR A 80 7.31 25.48 12.05
C THR A 80 6.51 26.78 12.17
N ALA A 81 6.64 27.50 13.29
CA ALA A 81 6.01 28.80 13.47
C ALA A 81 6.55 29.84 12.48
N LEU A 82 7.86 29.86 12.23
CA LEU A 82 8.51 30.71 11.25
C LEU A 82 8.03 30.39 9.82
N GLN A 83 7.95 29.11 9.45
CA GLN A 83 7.45 28.67 8.14
C GLN A 83 5.99 29.09 7.93
N ARG A 84 5.13 28.94 8.94
CA ARG A 84 3.72 29.39 8.89
C ARG A 84 3.60 30.90 8.73
N GLU A 85 4.49 31.67 9.36
CA GLU A 85 4.52 33.14 9.25
C GLU A 85 4.98 33.58 7.86
N LEU A 86 6.08 33.01 7.35
CA LEU A 86 6.59 33.27 6.01
C LEU A 86 5.53 32.95 4.94
N TRP A 87 4.78 31.85 5.14
CA TRP A 87 3.73 31.46 4.21
C TRP A 87 2.49 32.36 4.28
N ARG A 88 2.13 32.87 5.48
CA ARG A 88 1.09 33.90 5.63
C ARG A 88 1.49 35.23 4.98
N GLN A 89 2.75 35.64 5.10
CA GLN A 89 3.27 36.85 4.45
C GLN A 89 3.32 36.70 2.92
N ALA A 90 3.71 35.53 2.42
CA ALA A 90 3.69 35.22 0.99
C ALA A 90 2.27 35.25 0.40
N ARG A 91 1.26 34.80 1.15
CA ARG A 91 -0.15 34.88 0.73
C ARG A 91 -0.76 36.29 0.88
N GLY A 92 -0.33 37.07 1.88
CA GLY A 92 -0.77 38.45 2.08
C GLY A 92 -0.23 39.43 1.04
N GLY A 93 0.87 39.11 0.36
CA GLY A 93 1.51 39.97 -0.66
C GLY A 93 0.85 39.95 -2.04
N VAL A 94 -0.10 39.04 -2.31
CA VAL A 94 -0.68 38.85 -3.66
C VAL A 94 -1.95 39.71 -3.89
N ALA A 95 -2.46 40.42 -2.88
CA ALA A 95 -3.66 41.26 -3.01
C ALA A 95 -3.38 42.74 -3.35
N GLY A 96 -2.15 43.13 -3.67
CA GLY A 96 -1.86 44.53 -3.97
C GLY A 96 -0.49 44.77 -4.59
N ARG A 97 -0.36 44.51 -5.89
CA ARG A 97 0.56 45.24 -6.79
C ARG A 97 0.11 45.05 -8.23
N GLN A 98 -0.20 46.18 -8.84
CA GLN A 98 -0.50 46.33 -10.26
C GLN A 98 0.69 45.94 -11.13
N ALA A 99 0.38 45.58 -12.37
CA ALA A 99 1.27 45.20 -13.44
C ALA A 99 2.49 46.13 -13.59
N GLU A 100 3.68 45.54 -13.62
CA GLU A 100 4.84 46.06 -14.35
C GLU A 100 5.64 44.88 -14.93
N SER A 101 5.96 45.02 -16.21
CA SER A 101 6.69 44.10 -17.08
C SER A 101 8.11 43.80 -16.57
N ILE A 102 8.49 42.52 -16.55
CA ILE A 102 9.89 42.10 -16.37
C ILE A 102 10.21 41.09 -17.50
N GLU A 103 11.21 41.43 -18.32
CA GLU A 103 11.75 40.58 -19.38
C GLU A 103 12.43 39.31 -18.85
N PRO A 104 12.44 38.21 -19.62
CA PRO A 104 13.07 36.97 -19.19
C PRO A 104 14.60 37.02 -19.37
N VAL A 105 15.32 36.92 -18.25
CA VAL A 105 16.76 36.65 -18.23
C VAL A 105 16.99 35.18 -18.60
N ARG A 106 17.82 34.95 -19.62
CA ARG A 106 18.30 33.64 -20.06
C ARG A 106 19.12 32.97 -18.96
N SER A 107 18.79 31.72 -18.64
CA SER A 107 19.64 30.81 -17.89
C SER A 107 19.96 29.61 -18.78
N GLU A 108 21.25 29.44 -19.07
CA GLU A 108 21.81 28.33 -19.84
C GLU A 108 21.70 27.04 -19.02
N ALA A 109 20.92 26.09 -19.52
CA ALA A 109 20.87 24.73 -19.00
C ALA A 109 21.96 23.87 -19.67
N LEU A 110 22.81 23.24 -18.85
CA LEU A 110 23.70 22.17 -19.28
C LEU A 110 22.87 20.98 -19.80
N VAL A 111 23.04 20.68 -21.08
CA VAL A 111 22.54 19.47 -21.74
C VAL A 111 23.50 18.31 -21.42
N ALA A 112 23.05 17.36 -20.61
CA ALA A 112 23.66 16.04 -20.53
C ALA A 112 23.03 15.15 -21.60
N ALA A 113 23.84 14.75 -22.58
CA ALA A 113 23.45 13.91 -23.70
C ALA A 113 23.25 12.46 -23.24
N HIS A 114 22.06 11.90 -23.48
CA HIS A 114 21.83 10.46 -23.50
C HIS A 114 22.11 9.93 -24.92
N PRO A 115 22.90 8.85 -25.10
CA PRO A 115 23.12 8.26 -26.41
C PRO A 115 21.87 7.47 -26.85
N SER A 116 21.47 7.73 -28.09
CA SER A 116 20.43 7.02 -28.83
C SER A 116 20.84 5.58 -29.13
N VAL A 117 19.96 4.63 -28.82
CA VAL A 117 20.06 3.23 -29.25
C VAL A 117 19.40 3.11 -30.63
N PRO A 118 20.09 2.64 -31.69
CA PRO A 118 19.50 2.50 -33.02
C PRO A 118 18.66 1.21 -33.13
N GLY A 119 17.65 1.29 -34.00
CA GLY A 119 16.54 0.33 -34.13
C GLY A 119 16.93 -1.13 -34.31
N SER A 120 16.19 -1.98 -33.61
CA SER A 120 16.16 -3.43 -33.79
C SER A 120 15.41 -3.78 -35.07
N ALA A 121 16.16 -4.22 -36.09
CA ALA A 121 15.62 -4.85 -37.28
C ALA A 121 14.94 -6.18 -36.95
N LEU A 122 13.72 -6.36 -37.45
CA LEU A 122 13.02 -7.65 -37.49
C LEU A 122 13.84 -8.67 -38.29
N VAL A 123 14.26 -9.75 -37.63
CA VAL A 123 14.70 -10.98 -38.29
C VAL A 123 13.58 -12.00 -38.17
N ALA A 124 12.98 -12.35 -39.31
CA ALA A 124 12.03 -13.43 -39.43
C ALA A 124 12.74 -14.78 -39.25
N ALA A 125 12.37 -15.53 -38.21
CA ALA A 125 12.68 -16.95 -38.09
C ALA A 125 11.38 -17.75 -38.26
N ALA A 126 11.26 -18.42 -39.40
CA ALA A 126 10.20 -19.36 -39.67
C ALA A 126 10.49 -20.71 -38.99
N GLY A 127 9.48 -21.27 -38.32
CA GLY A 127 9.36 -22.71 -38.10
C GLY A 127 9.55 -23.22 -36.67
N ALA A 128 8.49 -23.15 -35.86
CA ALA A 128 8.04 -24.22 -34.97
C ALA A 128 6.65 -23.84 -34.42
N GLN A 129 5.62 -24.63 -34.75
CA GLN A 129 4.28 -24.44 -34.20
C GLN A 129 4.27 -24.87 -32.73
N GLY A 130 4.32 -23.87 -31.84
CA GLY A 130 4.02 -23.98 -30.43
C GLY A 130 3.27 -22.70 -30.04
N SER A 131 2.13 -22.86 -29.36
CA SER A 131 1.20 -21.78 -28.98
C SER A 131 1.93 -20.60 -28.34
N ALA A 132 2.09 -19.50 -29.08
CA ALA A 132 2.65 -18.26 -28.57
C ALA A 132 1.59 -17.61 -27.65
N ILE A 133 1.76 -17.77 -26.34
CA ILE A 133 1.13 -16.91 -25.35
C ILE A 133 1.65 -15.50 -25.65
N LEU A 134 0.78 -14.62 -26.14
CA LEU A 134 1.06 -13.18 -26.22
C LEU A 134 1.53 -12.75 -24.84
N ALA A 135 2.80 -12.33 -24.70
CA ALA A 135 3.32 -11.80 -23.44
C ALA A 135 2.40 -10.66 -23.00
N ALA A 136 1.61 -10.89 -21.95
CA ALA A 136 0.73 -9.86 -21.42
C ALA A 136 1.60 -8.69 -20.97
N THR A 137 1.41 -7.53 -21.60
CA THR A 137 2.05 -6.29 -21.17
C THR A 137 1.39 -5.86 -19.88
N HIS A 138 2.06 -6.09 -18.74
CA HIS A 138 1.62 -5.59 -17.45
C HIS A 138 1.79 -4.07 -17.38
N ALA A 139 0.83 -3.40 -16.76
CA ALA A 139 0.86 -1.97 -16.50
C ALA A 139 2.06 -1.60 -15.61
N ALA A 140 2.56 -0.38 -15.75
CA ALA A 140 3.50 0.15 -14.77
C ALA A 140 2.75 0.45 -13.45
N GLU A 141 3.46 0.41 -12.32
CA GLU A 141 2.86 0.63 -10.98
C GLU A 141 2.05 1.94 -10.89
N GLY A 142 2.54 3.00 -11.51
CA GLY A 142 1.89 4.32 -11.50
C GLY A 142 0.82 4.53 -12.57
N SER A 143 0.54 3.53 -13.42
CA SER A 143 -0.47 3.65 -14.47
C SER A 143 -1.88 3.76 -13.87
N PHE A 144 -2.74 4.52 -14.53
CA PHE A 144 -4.13 4.65 -14.12
C PHE A 144 -4.85 3.29 -14.21
N LYS A 145 -5.43 2.84 -13.10
CA LYS A 145 -6.31 1.66 -13.06
C LYS A 145 -7.68 2.07 -13.60
N ALA A 146 -7.98 1.69 -14.84
CA ALA A 146 -9.31 1.90 -15.42
C ALA A 146 -10.39 1.23 -14.55
N LEU A 147 -11.48 1.95 -14.32
CA LEU A 147 -12.59 1.54 -13.42
C LEU A 147 -13.50 0.51 -14.08
N ALA A 148 -13.47 0.43 -15.41
CA ALA A 148 -14.08 -0.64 -16.18
C ALA A 148 -13.13 -1.06 -17.29
N ARG A 149 -13.18 -2.35 -17.67
CA ARG A 149 -12.29 -2.94 -18.67
C ARG A 149 -13.11 -3.50 -19.82
N THR A 150 -12.63 -3.29 -21.04
CA THR A 150 -13.27 -3.81 -22.24
C THR A 150 -12.23 -4.17 -23.27
N GLN A 151 -12.54 -5.17 -24.09
CA GLN A 151 -11.71 -5.58 -25.24
C GLN A 151 -11.99 -4.72 -26.48
N VAL A 152 -13.02 -3.87 -26.44
CA VAL A 152 -13.37 -2.97 -27.55
C VAL A 152 -12.35 -1.85 -27.65
N SER A 153 -11.47 -1.91 -28.65
CA SER A 153 -10.45 -0.89 -28.94
C SER A 153 -10.70 -0.11 -30.23
N ARG A 154 -11.83 -0.37 -30.90
CA ARG A 154 -12.25 0.27 -32.16
C ARG A 154 -13.74 0.52 -32.16
N LEU A 155 -14.18 1.64 -32.74
CA LEU A 155 -15.58 2.04 -32.81
C LEU A 155 -15.92 2.45 -34.24
N ASP A 156 -17.00 1.92 -34.79
CA ASP A 156 -17.57 2.39 -36.04
C ASP A 156 -18.62 3.49 -35.79
N ALA A 157 -19.19 4.03 -36.89
CA ALA A 157 -20.22 5.07 -36.81
C ALA A 157 -21.50 4.61 -36.10
N ALA A 158 -21.79 3.31 -36.02
CA ALA A 158 -22.94 2.80 -35.28
C ALA A 158 -22.65 2.79 -33.78
N ALA A 159 -21.48 2.31 -33.36
CA ALA A 159 -21.03 2.33 -31.98
C ALA A 159 -20.91 3.76 -31.43
N LEU A 160 -20.40 4.71 -32.23
CA LEU A 160 -20.32 6.11 -31.83
C LEU A 160 -21.70 6.74 -31.59
N ARG A 161 -22.68 6.45 -32.46
CA ARG A 161 -24.07 6.86 -32.23
C ARG A 161 -24.66 6.22 -30.97
N GLN A 162 -24.37 4.95 -30.72
CA GLN A 162 -24.79 4.30 -29.47
C GLN A 162 -24.18 4.96 -28.23
N LEU A 163 -22.91 5.38 -28.25
CA LEU A 163 -22.32 6.14 -27.14
C LEU A 163 -22.94 7.53 -26.96
N ALA A 164 -23.46 8.13 -28.02
CA ALA A 164 -24.14 9.42 -27.97
C ALA A 164 -25.60 9.32 -27.47
N GLU A 165 -26.27 8.20 -27.77
CA GLU A 165 -27.70 8.03 -27.50
C GLU A 165 -27.98 7.16 -26.24
N SER A 166 -27.06 6.25 -25.91
CA SER A 166 -27.29 5.16 -24.96
C SER A 166 -26.19 5.04 -23.90
N ASP A 167 -26.44 4.20 -22.90
CA ASP A 167 -25.47 3.83 -21.86
C ASP A 167 -24.23 3.18 -22.49
N ALA A 168 -23.04 3.56 -22.02
CA ALA A 168 -21.76 3.09 -22.53
C ALA A 168 -21.60 1.55 -22.47
N SER A 169 -22.30 0.87 -21.55
CA SER A 169 -22.34 -0.60 -21.45
C SER A 169 -22.90 -1.30 -22.68
N VAL A 170 -23.69 -0.60 -23.52
CA VAL A 170 -24.16 -1.16 -24.80
C VAL A 170 -23.01 -1.39 -25.78
N VAL A 171 -21.97 -0.57 -25.68
CA VAL A 171 -20.80 -0.62 -26.57
C VAL A 171 -19.62 -1.32 -25.91
N PHE A 172 -19.29 -0.94 -24.67
CA PHE A 172 -18.11 -1.45 -23.97
C PHE A 172 -18.37 -2.70 -23.12
N GLY A 173 -19.63 -3.08 -22.92
CA GLY A 173 -20.02 -4.30 -22.22
C GLY A 173 -20.39 -4.13 -20.75
N GLY A 174 -20.59 -5.26 -20.07
CA GLY A 174 -21.21 -5.32 -18.73
C GLY A 174 -20.40 -4.65 -17.61
N SER A 175 -19.07 -4.60 -17.72
CA SER A 175 -18.18 -3.92 -16.76
C SER A 175 -18.46 -2.41 -16.64
N HIS A 176 -19.01 -1.80 -17.69
CA HIS A 176 -19.39 -0.39 -17.72
C HIS A 176 -20.79 -0.15 -17.14
N ARG A 177 -21.38 -1.18 -16.52
CA ARG A 177 -22.62 -1.09 -15.75
C ARG A 177 -22.32 -1.47 -14.31
N ARG A 178 -22.69 -0.61 -13.37
CA ARG A 178 -22.56 -0.88 -11.93
C ARG A 178 -23.89 -0.69 -11.23
N ALA A 179 -24.14 -1.53 -10.23
CA ALA A 179 -25.34 -1.41 -9.41
C ALA A 179 -25.40 -0.04 -8.73
N GLY A 180 -26.58 0.60 -8.77
CA GLY A 180 -26.81 1.91 -8.17
C GLY A 180 -26.35 3.11 -9.02
N VAL A 181 -25.51 2.91 -10.04
CA VAL A 181 -25.03 4.00 -10.90
C VAL A 181 -26.01 4.27 -12.04
N GLU A 182 -26.52 5.49 -12.11
CA GLU A 182 -27.20 6.03 -13.29
C GLU A 182 -26.15 6.61 -14.25
N VAL A 183 -25.90 5.96 -15.38
CA VAL A 183 -24.93 6.48 -16.37
C VAL A 183 -25.65 7.50 -17.25
N ALA A 184 -25.51 8.79 -16.95
CA ALA A 184 -26.04 9.90 -17.76
C ALA A 184 -25.03 10.46 -18.77
N ALA A 185 -23.73 10.21 -18.56
CA ALA A 185 -22.65 10.63 -19.44
C ALA A 185 -22.82 10.00 -20.85
N ARG A 186 -22.76 10.85 -21.88
CA ARG A 186 -22.87 10.48 -23.29
C ARG A 186 -21.79 11.18 -24.10
N LEU A 187 -21.39 10.53 -25.18
CA LEU A 187 -20.54 11.14 -26.21
C LEU A 187 -21.28 12.30 -26.88
N ALA A 188 -20.56 13.37 -27.23
CA ALA A 188 -21.09 14.48 -28.02
C ALA A 188 -22.34 15.12 -27.39
N SER A 189 -22.39 15.24 -26.07
CA SER A 189 -23.54 15.83 -25.37
C SER A 189 -23.63 17.35 -25.50
N THR A 190 -22.50 17.99 -25.78
CA THR A 190 -22.36 19.46 -25.87
C THR A 190 -22.07 19.98 -27.28
N THR A 191 -21.79 19.07 -28.23
CA THR A 191 -21.45 19.37 -29.62
C THR A 191 -22.11 18.34 -30.55
N PRO A 192 -22.41 18.67 -31.82
CA PRO A 192 -22.85 17.66 -32.79
C PRO A 192 -21.81 16.55 -32.94
N LEU A 193 -22.23 15.28 -33.04
CA LEU A 193 -21.32 14.15 -33.28
C LEU A 193 -20.55 14.35 -34.59
N THR A 194 -19.22 14.53 -34.52
CA THR A 194 -18.34 14.73 -35.67
C THR A 194 -17.43 13.53 -35.90
N LEU A 195 -17.14 12.73 -34.87
CA LEU A 195 -16.38 11.49 -35.04
C LEU A 195 -17.15 10.52 -35.95
N THR A 196 -16.44 9.98 -36.94
CA THR A 196 -16.98 9.01 -37.90
C THR A 196 -16.52 7.59 -37.60
N ALA A 197 -15.32 7.42 -37.04
CA ALA A 197 -14.81 6.14 -36.54
C ALA A 197 -13.66 6.37 -35.55
N VAL A 198 -13.44 5.41 -34.66
CA VAL A 198 -12.25 5.30 -33.81
C VAL A 198 -11.48 4.06 -34.22
N SER A 199 -10.28 4.26 -34.74
CA SER A 199 -9.43 3.20 -35.30
C SER A 199 -8.55 2.51 -34.25
N SER A 200 -8.25 3.19 -33.14
CA SER A 200 -7.49 2.67 -32.01
C SER A 200 -7.87 3.40 -30.72
N ILE A 201 -8.03 2.63 -29.64
CA ILE A 201 -8.06 3.09 -28.26
C ILE A 201 -7.02 2.25 -27.51
N GLU A 202 -6.01 2.90 -26.96
CA GLU A 202 -4.90 2.27 -26.25
C GLU A 202 -4.89 2.80 -24.82
N LEU A 203 -5.20 1.96 -23.83
CA LEU A 203 -5.25 2.40 -22.43
C LEU A 203 -3.91 2.95 -21.93
N TYR A 204 -2.81 2.33 -22.38
CA TYR A 204 -1.43 2.72 -22.03
C TYR A 204 -0.67 3.27 -23.24
N GLY A 205 -1.39 3.74 -24.27
CA GLY A 205 -0.79 4.32 -25.47
C GLY A 205 -0.16 5.69 -25.23
N GLY A 206 0.56 6.19 -26.24
CA GLY A 206 1.20 7.51 -26.21
C GLY A 206 2.33 7.57 -25.18
N ASN A 207 2.14 8.36 -24.13
CA ASN A 207 3.08 8.52 -23.01
C ASN A 207 2.80 7.55 -21.84
N GLY A 208 1.91 6.58 -22.00
CA GLY A 208 1.52 5.60 -20.97
C GLY A 208 0.18 5.86 -20.29
N ASN A 209 -0.46 7.01 -20.56
CA ASN A 209 -1.71 7.44 -19.93
C ASN A 209 -2.96 7.27 -20.82
N GLY A 210 -2.77 6.94 -22.10
CA GLY A 210 -3.86 6.73 -23.02
C GLY A 210 -3.64 7.35 -24.39
N ARG A 211 -4.21 6.71 -25.42
CA ARG A 211 -4.25 7.26 -26.78
C ARG A 211 -5.53 6.86 -27.51
N VAL A 212 -6.08 7.79 -28.28
CA VAL A 212 -7.23 7.56 -29.17
C VAL A 212 -6.92 8.09 -30.56
N ILE A 213 -7.07 7.26 -31.59
CA ILE A 213 -6.92 7.66 -32.99
C ILE A 213 -8.28 7.55 -33.69
N ALA A 214 -8.83 8.67 -34.14
CA ALA A 214 -10.16 8.74 -34.71
C ALA A 214 -10.21 9.52 -36.02
N SER A 215 -11.17 9.19 -36.88
CA SER A 215 -11.54 10.00 -38.05
C SER A 215 -12.78 10.83 -37.74
N PHE A 216 -12.88 11.99 -38.38
CA PHE A 216 -14.00 12.91 -38.17
C PHE A 216 -14.43 13.62 -39.45
N GLU A 217 -15.64 14.16 -39.43
CA GLU A 217 -16.20 15.10 -40.40
C GLU A 217 -16.92 16.23 -39.65
N GLY A 218 -16.58 17.48 -39.95
CA GLY A 218 -17.12 18.68 -39.29
C GLY A 218 -16.05 19.49 -38.57
N ASP A 219 -16.36 19.98 -37.37
CA ASP A 219 -15.46 20.79 -36.56
C ASP A 219 -14.33 19.93 -35.93
N PRO A 220 -13.05 20.19 -36.25
CA PRO A 220 -11.92 19.47 -35.66
C PRO A 220 -11.80 19.66 -34.14
N ARG A 221 -12.26 20.80 -33.59
CA ARG A 221 -12.24 21.02 -32.13
C ARG A 221 -13.29 20.14 -31.45
N ALA A 222 -14.48 20.02 -32.02
CA ALA A 222 -15.48 19.09 -31.53
C ALA A 222 -14.97 17.64 -31.61
N ALA A 223 -14.28 17.26 -32.69
CA ALA A 223 -13.67 15.94 -32.83
C ALA A 223 -12.62 15.65 -31.74
N ALA A 224 -11.77 16.64 -31.42
CA ALA A 224 -10.78 16.52 -30.35
C ALA A 224 -11.42 16.33 -28.96
N LEU A 225 -12.48 17.10 -28.65
CA LEU A 225 -13.24 16.92 -27.42
C LEU A 225 -13.92 15.55 -27.36
N GLN A 226 -14.56 15.12 -28.45
CA GLN A 226 -15.24 13.84 -28.53
C GLN A 226 -14.27 12.65 -28.39
N ALA A 227 -13.04 12.76 -28.89
CA ALA A 227 -12.01 11.74 -28.68
C ALA A 227 -11.63 11.60 -27.19
N ALA A 228 -11.55 12.72 -26.45
CA ALA A 228 -11.40 12.71 -25.00
C ALA A 228 -12.61 12.10 -24.28
N GLU A 229 -13.83 12.46 -24.69
CA GLU A 229 -15.07 11.88 -24.15
C GLU A 229 -15.12 10.36 -24.35
N VAL A 230 -14.75 9.86 -25.54
CA VAL A 230 -14.62 8.41 -25.81
C VAL A 230 -13.67 7.76 -24.81
N PHE A 231 -12.50 8.36 -24.56
CA PHE A 231 -11.52 7.78 -23.62
C PHE A 231 -12.02 7.78 -22.17
N ALA A 232 -12.72 8.82 -21.74
CA ALA A 232 -13.32 8.88 -20.41
C ALA A 232 -14.44 7.83 -20.22
N LEU A 233 -15.28 7.62 -21.23
CA LEU A 233 -16.27 6.54 -21.24
C LEU A 233 -15.60 5.17 -21.25
N TYR A 234 -14.56 4.99 -22.07
CA TYR A 234 -13.80 3.74 -22.19
C TYR A 234 -13.17 3.31 -20.86
N THR A 235 -12.60 4.25 -20.11
CA THR A 235 -11.97 3.99 -18.79
C THR A 235 -12.98 3.83 -17.65
N GLY A 236 -14.27 4.10 -17.89
CA GLY A 236 -15.33 3.99 -16.89
C GLY A 236 -15.35 5.13 -15.86
N MET A 237 -14.67 6.26 -16.10
CA MET A 237 -14.64 7.40 -15.16
C MET A 237 -16.02 7.87 -14.65
N PRO A 238 -17.10 7.88 -15.46
CA PRO A 238 -18.43 8.27 -14.98
C PRO A 238 -19.02 7.35 -13.89
N LEU A 239 -18.49 6.13 -13.73
CA LEU A 239 -18.97 5.18 -12.74
C LEU A 239 -18.74 5.63 -11.28
N CYS A 240 -17.86 6.60 -11.07
CA CYS A 240 -17.61 7.21 -9.77
C CYS A 240 -18.77 8.08 -9.28
N LEU A 241 -19.55 8.68 -10.17
CA LEU A 241 -20.51 9.73 -9.85
C LEU A 241 -21.83 9.42 -10.57
N SER A 242 -22.85 8.98 -9.84
CA SER A 242 -24.15 8.63 -10.41
C SER A 242 -24.84 9.86 -10.99
N GLY A 243 -25.39 9.72 -12.20
CA GLY A 243 -26.04 10.80 -12.94
C GLY A 243 -25.07 11.85 -13.49
N SER A 244 -23.77 11.56 -13.51
CA SER A 244 -22.75 12.49 -14.00
C SER A 244 -22.78 12.68 -15.51
N THR A 245 -22.30 13.83 -15.97
CA THR A 245 -22.12 14.18 -17.37
C THR A 245 -20.65 14.47 -17.68
N LEU A 246 -20.30 14.53 -18.96
CA LEU A 246 -18.97 14.94 -19.40
C LEU A 246 -18.99 16.43 -19.74
N THR A 247 -18.01 17.16 -19.24
CA THR A 247 -17.82 18.57 -19.52
C THR A 247 -16.36 18.81 -19.88
N GLY A 248 -16.08 19.71 -20.81
CA GLY A 248 -14.72 19.92 -21.25
C GLY A 248 -14.56 21.12 -22.16
N GLY A 249 -13.32 21.36 -22.56
CA GLY A 249 -12.94 22.44 -23.44
C GLY A 249 -11.75 22.06 -24.30
N VAL A 250 -11.62 22.76 -25.42
CA VAL A 250 -10.51 22.62 -26.36
C VAL A 250 -9.89 23.99 -26.56
N GLY A 251 -8.56 24.04 -26.59
CA GLY A 251 -7.80 25.24 -26.92
C GLY A 251 -8.24 25.87 -28.24
N GLU A 252 -7.83 27.12 -28.44
CA GLU A 252 -8.08 27.82 -29.70
C GLU A 252 -7.37 27.13 -30.86
N SER A 253 -8.02 27.11 -32.02
CA SER A 253 -7.48 26.59 -33.27
C SER A 253 -8.10 27.35 -34.42
N GLU A 254 -7.30 27.67 -35.43
CA GLU A 254 -7.76 28.28 -36.69
C GLU A 254 -8.22 27.23 -37.72
N ALA A 255 -8.20 25.94 -37.36
CA ALA A 255 -8.60 24.87 -38.26
C ALA A 255 -10.09 24.98 -38.63
N GLY A 256 -10.36 25.05 -39.94
CA GLY A 256 -11.72 25.11 -40.47
C GLY A 256 -12.46 23.77 -40.42
N PHE A 257 -13.75 23.80 -40.72
CA PHE A 257 -14.57 22.59 -40.86
C PHE A 257 -14.06 21.73 -42.01
N GLY A 258 -14.03 20.41 -41.82
CA GLY A 258 -13.58 19.48 -42.85
C GLY A 258 -13.59 18.03 -42.38
N SER A 259 -12.95 17.16 -43.15
CA SER A 259 -12.74 15.75 -42.79
C SER A 259 -11.27 15.51 -42.49
N GLY A 260 -10.96 14.70 -41.48
CA GLY A 260 -9.58 14.40 -41.14
C GLY A 260 -9.44 13.35 -40.05
N THR A 261 -8.25 13.30 -39.46
CA THR A 261 -7.93 12.44 -38.32
C THR A 261 -7.58 13.29 -37.10
N VAL A 262 -7.90 12.77 -35.93
CA VAL A 262 -7.41 13.26 -34.65
C VAL A 262 -6.65 12.15 -33.95
N ASP A 263 -5.43 12.47 -33.51
CA ASP A 263 -4.58 11.65 -32.66
C ASP A 263 -4.53 12.30 -31.27
N LEU A 264 -5.31 11.76 -30.34
CA LEU A 264 -5.41 12.26 -28.97
C LEU A 264 -4.48 11.45 -28.07
N VAL A 265 -3.48 12.10 -27.49
CA VAL A 265 -2.60 11.53 -26.47
C VAL A 265 -2.98 12.12 -25.11
N VAL A 266 -3.30 11.26 -24.14
CA VAL A 266 -3.66 11.69 -22.78
C VAL A 266 -2.39 12.08 -22.03
N ASP A 267 -2.31 13.31 -21.56
CA ASP A 267 -1.15 13.81 -20.82
C ASP A 267 -1.27 13.47 -19.34
N ARG A 268 -2.48 13.62 -18.78
CA ARG A 268 -2.77 13.36 -17.38
C ARG A 268 -4.21 12.90 -17.22
N LEU A 269 -4.44 11.90 -16.40
CA LEU A 269 -5.77 11.48 -15.98
C LEU A 269 -5.78 11.10 -14.52
N ASP A 270 -6.88 11.38 -13.85
CA ASP A 270 -7.03 11.09 -12.43
C ASP A 270 -8.49 11.15 -11.98
N VAL A 271 -8.78 10.69 -10.76
CA VAL A 271 -10.08 10.81 -10.09
C VAL A 271 -10.18 11.94 -9.06
N VAL A 272 -9.06 12.58 -8.70
CA VAL A 272 -9.00 13.70 -7.73
C VAL A 272 -8.57 14.98 -8.45
N PRO A 273 -9.27 16.13 -8.31
CA PRO A 273 -10.37 16.42 -7.37
C PRO A 273 -11.76 15.95 -7.83
N ARG A 274 -11.87 15.62 -9.12
CA ARG A 274 -12.97 14.92 -9.79
C ARG A 274 -12.36 14.07 -10.90
N PRO A 275 -13.03 13.03 -11.40
CA PRO A 275 -12.54 12.32 -12.57
C PRO A 275 -12.31 13.27 -13.73
N PHE A 276 -11.08 13.34 -14.21
CA PHE A 276 -10.66 14.26 -15.26
C PHE A 276 -9.62 13.62 -16.17
N LEU A 277 -9.49 14.17 -17.36
CA LEU A 277 -8.32 13.98 -18.20
C LEU A 277 -7.90 15.28 -18.87
N GLN A 278 -6.61 15.40 -19.11
CA GLN A 278 -5.97 16.44 -19.89
C GLN A 278 -5.20 15.73 -21.01
N ALA A 279 -5.31 16.23 -22.22
CA ALA A 279 -4.76 15.57 -23.40
C ALA A 279 -4.30 16.60 -24.43
N THR A 280 -3.44 16.14 -25.33
CA THR A 280 -3.03 16.86 -26.52
C THR A 280 -3.59 16.12 -27.74
N ALA A 281 -4.37 16.82 -28.54
CA ALA A 281 -4.94 16.31 -29.78
C ALA A 281 -4.19 16.89 -30.99
N THR A 282 -3.57 16.04 -31.80
CA THR A 282 -2.96 16.43 -33.07
C THR A 282 -3.93 16.14 -34.21
N LEU A 283 -4.25 17.18 -34.98
CA LEU A 283 -5.13 17.13 -36.14
C LEU A 283 -4.36 16.71 -37.40
N GLY A 284 -5.08 16.27 -38.44
CA GLY A 284 -4.48 15.78 -39.69
C GLY A 284 -3.61 16.78 -40.46
N ASP A 285 -3.72 18.07 -40.18
CA ASP A 285 -2.86 19.14 -40.71
C ASP A 285 -1.59 19.39 -39.86
N GLY A 286 -1.42 18.64 -38.76
CA GLY A 286 -0.33 18.77 -37.80
C GLY A 286 -0.61 19.75 -36.65
N THR A 287 -1.74 20.47 -36.68
CA THR A 287 -2.12 21.40 -35.61
C THR A 287 -2.36 20.63 -34.32
N SER A 288 -1.77 21.08 -33.21
CA SER A 288 -1.97 20.47 -31.90
C SER A 288 -2.79 21.38 -30.99
N VAL A 289 -3.83 20.83 -30.37
CA VAL A 289 -4.72 21.54 -29.45
C VAL A 289 -4.77 20.84 -28.10
N ALA A 290 -4.75 21.63 -27.02
CA ALA A 290 -4.97 21.12 -25.68
C ALA A 290 -6.46 20.80 -25.47
N VAL A 291 -6.75 19.66 -24.87
CA VAL A 291 -8.10 19.20 -24.54
C VAL A 291 -8.17 18.95 -23.04
N THR A 292 -9.21 19.46 -22.40
CA THR A 292 -9.53 19.16 -21.00
C THR A 292 -10.93 18.59 -20.92
N MET A 293 -11.10 17.56 -20.09
CA MET A 293 -12.40 16.99 -19.81
C MET A 293 -12.50 16.61 -18.33
N MET A 294 -13.69 16.74 -17.77
CA MET A 294 -14.05 16.38 -16.41
C MET A 294 -15.41 15.68 -16.41
N VAL A 295 -15.54 14.66 -15.57
CA VAL A 295 -16.82 14.08 -15.17
C VAL A 295 -17.41 15.00 -14.11
N ALA A 296 -18.52 15.65 -14.45
CA ALA A 296 -19.25 16.54 -13.57
C ALA A 296 -20.43 15.80 -12.94
N GLU A 297 -20.54 15.84 -11.62
CA GLU A 297 -21.74 15.40 -10.92
C GLU A 297 -22.97 16.19 -11.38
N ARG A 298 -24.16 15.61 -11.17
CA ARG A 298 -25.42 16.35 -11.37
C ARG A 298 -25.40 17.63 -10.54
N HIS A 299 -25.86 18.74 -11.11
CA HIS A 299 -25.89 20.02 -10.40
C HIS A 299 -26.64 19.89 -9.06
N GLY A 300 -25.98 20.28 -7.96
CA GLY A 300 -26.50 20.19 -6.60
C GLY A 300 -26.42 18.79 -5.97
N ALA A 301 -25.80 17.81 -6.62
CA ALA A 301 -25.53 16.51 -6.02
C ALA A 301 -24.40 16.60 -4.99
N GLU A 302 -24.57 15.88 -3.89
CA GLU A 302 -23.50 15.66 -2.91
C GLU A 302 -22.63 14.47 -3.33
N VAL A 303 -21.36 14.50 -2.94
CA VAL A 303 -20.37 13.47 -3.31
C VAL A 303 -19.70 12.83 -2.09
N GLY A 304 -20.27 13.01 -0.91
CA GLY A 304 -19.81 12.37 0.31
C GLY A 304 -20.24 10.89 0.40
N PRO A 305 -19.92 10.21 1.52
CA PRO A 305 -20.25 8.81 1.72
C PRO A 305 -21.73 8.50 1.50
N GLY A 306 -22.01 7.53 0.63
CA GLY A 306 -23.37 7.11 0.26
C GLY A 306 -24.14 8.09 -0.63
N GLN A 307 -23.57 9.24 -0.98
CA GLN A 307 -24.22 10.27 -1.78
C GLN A 307 -23.82 10.23 -3.27
N ALA A 308 -22.55 9.92 -3.56
CA ALA A 308 -22.07 9.90 -4.95
C ALA A 308 -22.73 8.79 -5.80
N VAL A 309 -22.99 7.63 -5.20
CA VAL A 309 -23.64 6.47 -5.85
C VAL A 309 -24.62 5.81 -4.86
N PRO A 310 -25.91 5.69 -5.21
CA PRO A 310 -26.89 4.97 -4.40
C PRO A 310 -26.43 3.56 -4.02
N ARG A 311 -26.59 3.19 -2.74
CA ARG A 311 -26.28 1.86 -2.17
C ARG A 311 -24.79 1.47 -2.18
N VAL A 312 -23.89 2.39 -2.50
CA VAL A 312 -22.45 2.21 -2.33
C VAL A 312 -21.99 3.26 -1.35
N LEU A 313 -21.45 2.85 -0.21
CA LEU A 313 -21.03 3.79 0.82
C LEU A 313 -19.82 4.60 0.34
N LEU A 314 -18.78 3.90 -0.11
CA LEU A 314 -17.55 4.50 -0.62
C LEU A 314 -17.18 3.80 -1.92
N ASN A 315 -16.65 4.53 -2.89
CA ASN A 315 -16.17 3.99 -4.17
C ASN A 315 -14.77 4.53 -4.49
N GLU A 316 -14.26 4.26 -5.68
CA GLU A 316 -12.89 4.57 -6.08
C GLU A 316 -12.56 6.07 -5.95
N PHE A 317 -13.55 6.92 -6.20
CA PHE A 317 -13.44 8.36 -6.00
C PHE A 317 -13.18 8.69 -4.52
N HIS A 318 -13.93 8.08 -3.60
CA HIS A 318 -13.71 8.25 -2.16
C HIS A 318 -12.38 7.65 -1.70
N MET A 319 -11.99 6.48 -2.22
CA MET A 319 -10.71 5.85 -1.88
C MET A 319 -9.52 6.73 -2.29
N ALA A 320 -9.57 7.31 -3.48
CA ALA A 320 -8.54 8.24 -3.93
C ALA A 320 -8.51 9.54 -3.11
N HIS A 321 -9.68 10.05 -2.73
CA HIS A 321 -9.77 11.20 -1.82
C HIS A 321 -9.20 10.89 -0.43
N LEU A 322 -9.46 9.70 0.12
CA LEU A 322 -8.88 9.28 1.39
C LEU A 322 -7.36 9.14 1.30
N ALA A 323 -6.87 8.54 0.21
CA ALA A 323 -5.45 8.30 0.01
C ALA A 323 -4.63 9.58 -0.11
N ARG A 324 -5.12 10.61 -0.84
CA ARG A 324 -4.33 11.83 -1.11
C ARG A 324 -5.13 13.12 -1.32
N GLY A 325 -6.44 13.04 -1.33
CA GLY A 325 -7.32 14.20 -1.51
C GLY A 325 -7.92 14.69 -0.20
N ASP A 326 -9.15 15.18 -0.31
CA ASP A 326 -9.94 15.71 0.78
C ASP A 326 -10.64 14.60 1.58
N GLN A 327 -10.30 14.49 2.87
CA GLN A 327 -10.89 13.55 3.81
C GLN A 327 -12.38 13.83 4.05
N ALA A 328 -12.84 15.08 3.91
CA ALA A 328 -14.25 15.41 4.07
C ALA A 328 -15.12 14.77 2.97
N ILE A 329 -14.60 14.72 1.74
CA ILE A 329 -15.26 14.04 0.63
C ILE A 329 -15.26 12.53 0.88
N ALA A 330 -14.12 11.96 1.26
CA ALA A 330 -14.00 10.52 1.43
C ALA A 330 -14.77 9.98 2.64
N MET A 331 -14.74 10.69 3.77
CA MET A 331 -15.18 10.18 5.07
C MET A 331 -16.28 11.05 5.69
N GLY A 332 -16.67 12.18 5.10
CA GLY A 332 -17.66 13.09 5.67
C GLY A 332 -17.04 14.25 6.46
N GLN A 333 -17.86 15.28 6.72
CA GLN A 333 -17.42 16.59 7.19
C GLN A 333 -16.69 16.58 8.54
N GLU A 334 -16.97 15.61 9.41
CA GLU A 334 -16.28 15.46 10.69
C GLU A 334 -14.80 15.09 10.55
N PHE A 335 -14.37 14.55 9.40
CA PHE A 335 -12.96 14.25 9.10
C PHE A 335 -12.24 15.40 8.39
N ALA A 336 -12.90 16.54 8.16
CA ALA A 336 -12.33 17.66 7.41
C ALA A 336 -11.04 18.22 8.03
N GLU A 337 -10.87 18.14 9.35
CA GLU A 337 -9.66 18.60 10.04
C GLU A 337 -8.40 17.80 9.67
N TYR A 338 -8.55 16.60 9.11
CA TYR A 338 -7.45 15.73 8.68
C TYR A 338 -7.00 15.99 7.24
N THR A 339 -7.68 16.87 6.50
CA THR A 339 -7.29 17.25 5.15
C THR A 339 -6.03 18.12 5.16
N GLY A 340 -5.04 17.75 4.34
CA GLY A 340 -3.79 18.53 4.18
C GLY A 340 -2.80 18.46 5.34
N VAL A 341 -3.08 17.66 6.38
CA VAL A 341 -2.16 17.38 7.49
C VAL A 341 -1.80 15.90 7.52
N ARG A 342 -0.73 15.55 8.23
CA ARG A 342 -0.42 14.15 8.54
C ARG A 342 -1.58 13.59 9.35
N ALA A 343 -2.17 12.51 8.86
CA ALA A 343 -3.32 11.83 9.43
C ALA A 343 -3.40 10.42 8.85
N THR A 344 -4.28 9.58 9.39
CA THR A 344 -4.55 8.26 8.83
C THR A 344 -5.10 8.39 7.42
N ARG A 345 -4.51 7.64 6.48
CA ARG A 345 -4.87 7.60 5.06
C ARG A 345 -4.75 6.15 4.57
N LEU A 346 -5.36 5.85 3.42
CA LEU A 346 -5.04 4.65 2.67
C LEU A 346 -3.76 4.85 1.84
N PRO A 347 -3.09 3.77 1.41
CA PRO A 347 -2.08 3.85 0.37
C PRO A 347 -2.66 4.41 -0.95
N THR A 348 -1.79 4.81 -1.88
CA THR A 348 -2.17 5.37 -3.19
C THR A 348 -1.44 4.66 -4.34
N GLY A 349 -1.74 5.05 -5.58
CA GLY A 349 -1.15 4.46 -6.78
C GLY A 349 -1.37 2.95 -6.86
N GLY A 350 -0.34 2.20 -7.23
CA GLY A 350 -0.38 0.75 -7.34
C GLY A 350 -0.48 0.00 -6.01
N LEU A 351 -0.48 0.70 -4.87
CA LEU A 351 -0.78 0.13 -3.55
C LEU A 351 -2.20 0.41 -3.06
N LEU A 352 -3.04 1.15 -3.78
CA LEU A 352 -4.45 1.26 -3.42
C LEU A 352 -5.19 -0.01 -3.83
N LEU A 353 -5.47 -0.88 -2.86
CA LEU A 353 -5.91 -2.27 -3.09
C LEU A 353 -7.30 -2.57 -2.50
N VAL A 354 -8.11 -1.52 -2.33
CA VAL A 354 -9.54 -1.55 -2.02
C VAL A 354 -10.22 -0.50 -2.89
N ASP A 355 -11.24 -0.88 -3.64
CA ASP A 355 -11.92 0.02 -4.59
C ASP A 355 -13.21 0.58 -3.99
N ARG A 356 -13.99 -0.27 -3.30
CA ARG A 356 -15.36 0.08 -2.89
C ARG A 356 -15.71 -0.49 -1.52
N VAL A 357 -16.59 0.21 -0.81
CA VAL A 357 -17.32 -0.26 0.38
C VAL A 357 -18.80 -0.29 0.00
N THR A 358 -19.34 -1.49 -0.14
CA THR A 358 -20.72 -1.72 -0.59
C THR A 358 -21.69 -1.74 0.59
N ARG A 359 -21.22 -2.10 1.78
CA ARG A 359 -22.02 -2.08 3.01
C ARG A 359 -21.17 -1.68 4.21
N PHE A 360 -21.78 -0.89 5.10
CA PHE A 360 -21.37 -0.72 6.48
C PHE A 360 -22.56 -1.04 7.37
N ASP A 361 -22.34 -1.88 8.38
CA ASP A 361 -23.29 -2.16 9.45
C ASP A 361 -22.65 -1.77 10.77
N GLY A 362 -23.14 -0.69 11.37
CA GLY A 362 -22.56 -0.06 12.55
C GLY A 362 -22.87 1.44 12.58
N ALA A 363 -22.34 2.13 13.59
CA ALA A 363 -22.48 3.58 13.72
C ALA A 363 -21.17 4.23 14.17
N ARG A 364 -21.00 5.50 13.80
CA ARG A 364 -19.82 6.28 14.21
C ARG A 364 -19.84 6.53 15.72
N GLY A 365 -18.69 6.38 16.34
CA GLY A 365 -18.53 6.47 17.79
C GLY A 365 -19.00 5.22 18.56
N GLU A 366 -19.58 4.23 17.88
CA GLU A 366 -20.01 2.97 18.48
C GLU A 366 -18.96 1.88 18.21
N PHE A 367 -18.15 1.59 19.23
CA PHE A 367 -16.96 0.72 19.09
C PHE A 367 -17.18 -0.74 19.48
N GLU A 368 -18.42 -1.13 19.81
CA GLU A 368 -18.76 -2.48 20.28
C GLU A 368 -18.79 -3.49 19.14
N SER A 369 -19.37 -3.13 17.99
CA SER A 369 -19.45 -3.99 16.81
C SER A 369 -19.65 -3.17 15.55
N ALA A 370 -18.95 -3.54 14.49
CA ALA A 370 -19.10 -2.98 13.16
C ALA A 370 -18.75 -4.05 12.12
N SER A 371 -19.34 -3.98 10.93
CA SER A 371 -18.94 -4.80 9.79
C SER A 371 -18.93 -4.04 8.48
N TYR A 372 -18.02 -4.44 7.59
CA TYR A 372 -17.79 -3.86 6.27
C TYR A 372 -17.84 -4.97 5.21
N ASP A 373 -18.53 -4.69 4.11
CA ASP A 373 -18.37 -5.43 2.86
C ASP A 373 -17.65 -4.54 1.85
N THR A 374 -16.56 -5.05 1.28
CA THR A 374 -15.68 -4.30 0.37
C THR A 374 -15.37 -5.09 -0.89
N GLU A 375 -14.97 -4.36 -1.93
CA GLU A 375 -14.57 -4.94 -3.22
C GLU A 375 -13.23 -4.38 -3.68
N TYR A 376 -12.44 -5.24 -4.33
CA TYR A 376 -11.27 -4.88 -5.12
C TYR A 376 -11.30 -5.63 -6.44
N ASP A 377 -11.30 -4.90 -7.55
CA ASP A 377 -11.11 -5.45 -8.88
C ASP A 377 -9.60 -5.71 -9.09
N SER A 378 -9.22 -6.92 -9.51
CA SER A 378 -7.84 -7.32 -9.78
C SER A 378 -7.61 -7.48 -11.29
N PRO A 379 -7.25 -6.40 -12.03
CA PRO A 379 -6.97 -6.50 -13.45
C PRO A 379 -5.84 -7.47 -13.75
N ALA A 380 -5.99 -8.29 -14.79
CA ALA A 380 -4.96 -9.22 -15.25
C ALA A 380 -3.63 -8.55 -15.62
N ASP A 381 -3.69 -7.27 -16.01
CA ASP A 381 -2.54 -6.45 -16.37
C ASP A 381 -1.91 -5.70 -15.18
N SER A 382 -2.36 -5.96 -13.94
CA SER A 382 -1.80 -5.27 -12.77
C SER A 382 -0.28 -5.48 -12.66
N TRP A 383 0.43 -4.41 -12.32
CA TRP A 383 1.89 -4.37 -12.30
C TRP A 383 2.54 -5.52 -11.50
N TYR A 384 1.89 -5.93 -10.40
CA TYR A 384 2.38 -6.93 -9.46
C TYR A 384 2.37 -8.35 -10.04
N TYR A 385 1.47 -8.68 -10.98
CA TYR A 385 1.48 -9.97 -11.67
C TYR A 385 2.72 -10.13 -12.57
N GLY A 386 3.23 -9.02 -13.09
CA GLY A 386 4.44 -9.01 -13.93
C GLY A 386 5.73 -8.80 -13.17
N ASP A 387 5.66 -8.49 -11.86
CA ASP A 387 6.83 -8.24 -11.00
C ASP A 387 7.12 -9.38 -10.03
N THR A 388 6.19 -10.30 -9.83
CA THR A 388 6.34 -11.39 -8.87
C THR A 388 6.97 -12.65 -9.48
N ALA A 389 7.65 -13.43 -8.65
CA ALA A 389 8.04 -14.81 -8.95
C ALA A 389 6.87 -15.82 -8.83
N ASN A 390 5.75 -15.44 -8.20
CA ASN A 390 4.61 -16.32 -8.00
C ASN A 390 3.82 -16.54 -9.31
N ASP A 391 3.13 -17.68 -9.45
CA ASP A 391 2.26 -17.94 -10.62
C ASP A 391 1.04 -17.01 -10.72
N SER A 392 0.54 -16.60 -9.56
CA SER A 392 -0.65 -15.77 -9.39
C SER A 392 -0.30 -14.51 -8.62
N MET A 393 -1.27 -13.98 -7.87
CA MET A 393 -1.12 -12.80 -7.05
C MET A 393 -0.01 -13.04 -5.99
N PRO A 394 0.90 -12.07 -5.76
CA PRO A 394 1.87 -12.18 -4.68
C PRO A 394 1.21 -11.99 -3.31
N HIS A 395 1.79 -12.58 -2.27
CA HIS A 395 1.15 -12.67 -0.95
C HIS A 395 0.88 -11.29 -0.33
N PHE A 396 1.78 -10.33 -0.53
CA PHE A 396 1.59 -8.97 -0.04
C PHE A 396 0.29 -8.33 -0.56
N VAL A 397 -0.21 -8.69 -1.74
CA VAL A 397 -1.48 -8.15 -2.26
C VAL A 397 -2.67 -8.77 -1.54
N TYR A 398 -2.65 -10.08 -1.22
CA TYR A 398 -3.66 -10.68 -0.34
C TYR A 398 -3.71 -9.94 1.00
N MET A 399 -2.52 -9.69 1.57
CA MET A 399 -2.41 -8.93 2.82
C MET A 399 -2.94 -7.50 2.63
N GLU A 400 -2.45 -6.73 1.68
CA GLU A 400 -2.85 -5.32 1.51
C GLU A 400 -4.34 -5.15 1.20
N THR A 401 -4.94 -5.98 0.35
CA THR A 401 -6.40 -5.95 0.12
C THR A 401 -7.14 -6.22 1.44
N SER A 402 -6.75 -7.24 2.20
CA SER A 402 -7.39 -7.58 3.47
C SER A 402 -7.22 -6.51 4.56
N LEU A 403 -6.01 -5.99 4.68
CA LEU A 403 -5.56 -5.08 5.72
C LEU A 403 -6.10 -3.67 5.51
N GLN A 404 -6.10 -3.15 4.28
CA GLN A 404 -6.64 -1.83 3.99
C GLN A 404 -8.15 -1.77 4.22
N ALA A 405 -8.90 -2.84 3.92
CA ALA A 405 -10.34 -2.89 4.15
C ALA A 405 -10.68 -2.94 5.66
N ALA A 406 -9.97 -3.75 6.45
CA ALA A 406 -10.14 -3.79 7.90
C ALA A 406 -9.77 -2.44 8.56
N LEU A 407 -8.65 -1.86 8.13
CA LEU A 407 -8.19 -0.52 8.52
C LEU A 407 -9.27 0.54 8.24
N LEU A 408 -9.81 0.54 7.03
CA LEU A 408 -10.79 1.52 6.59
C LEU A 408 -12.04 1.47 7.48
N MET A 409 -12.54 0.27 7.77
CA MET A 409 -13.65 0.08 8.71
C MET A 409 -13.31 0.67 10.09
N GLY A 410 -12.18 0.28 10.66
CA GLY A 410 -11.72 0.78 11.96
C GLY A 410 -11.68 2.31 12.02
N TYR A 411 -11.14 2.93 10.97
CA TYR A 411 -11.02 4.37 10.88
C TYR A 411 -12.40 5.04 10.71
N TYR A 412 -13.27 4.46 9.89
CA TYR A 412 -14.61 4.99 9.61
C TYR A 412 -15.54 4.97 10.82
N VAL A 413 -15.42 3.98 11.71
CA VAL A 413 -16.14 3.95 12.99
C VAL A 413 -15.75 5.16 13.87
N GLY A 414 -14.61 5.79 13.61
CA GLY A 414 -14.24 7.10 14.16
C GLY A 414 -13.52 7.08 15.52
N PRO A 415 -12.67 6.10 15.87
CA PRO A 415 -11.92 6.14 17.13
C PRO A 415 -10.99 7.36 17.19
N THR A 416 -10.54 7.87 16.04
CA THR A 416 -9.70 9.07 15.95
C THR A 416 -10.46 10.35 16.30
N LEU A 417 -11.78 10.39 16.07
CA LEU A 417 -12.63 11.55 16.38
C LEU A 417 -12.79 11.76 17.89
N THR A 418 -12.39 10.79 18.72
CA THR A 418 -12.37 10.92 20.18
C THR A 418 -11.27 11.85 20.69
N GLN A 419 -10.28 12.19 19.85
CA GLN A 419 -9.12 13.02 20.18
C GLN A 419 -8.93 14.14 19.15
N PRO A 420 -9.88 15.09 19.05
CA PRO A 420 -9.84 16.15 18.03
C PRO A 420 -8.55 16.98 18.10
N GLY A 421 -8.04 17.41 16.95
CA GLY A 421 -6.80 18.16 16.84
C GLY A 421 -5.51 17.36 17.09
N THR A 422 -5.59 16.06 17.34
CA THR A 422 -4.43 15.18 17.45
C THR A 422 -4.21 14.44 16.13
N THR A 423 -3.02 14.58 15.53
CA THR A 423 -2.60 13.72 14.41
C THR A 423 -2.36 12.31 14.93
N LEU A 424 -3.03 11.34 14.31
CA LEU A 424 -2.87 9.92 14.60
C LEU A 424 -2.34 9.19 13.36
N SER A 425 -1.28 8.43 13.57
CA SER A 425 -0.68 7.54 12.56
C SER A 425 -1.19 6.13 12.76
N LEU A 426 -1.51 5.45 11.67
CA LEU A 426 -2.03 4.09 11.73
C LEU A 426 -0.92 3.07 11.52
N ARG A 427 -0.85 2.06 12.38
CA ARG A 427 0.09 0.93 12.23
C ARG A 427 -0.63 -0.38 12.43
N ASN A 428 -0.33 -1.34 11.57
CA ASN A 428 -0.63 -2.74 11.86
C ASN A 428 0.28 -3.24 12.98
N LEU A 429 -0.23 -4.09 13.86
CA LEU A 429 0.47 -4.62 15.03
C LEU A 429 0.67 -6.13 14.97
N GLY A 430 -0.04 -6.81 14.07
CA GLY A 430 0.00 -8.25 13.93
C GLY A 430 -1.30 -8.81 13.38
N GLY A 431 -1.31 -10.11 13.16
CA GLY A 431 -2.45 -10.84 12.67
C GLY A 431 -2.12 -12.28 12.33
N THR A 432 -3.11 -12.96 11.77
CA THR A 432 -2.99 -14.29 11.21
C THR A 432 -3.59 -14.30 9.82
N ALA A 433 -3.14 -15.20 8.96
CA ALA A 433 -3.86 -15.46 7.72
C ALA A 433 -3.67 -16.89 7.20
N THR A 434 -4.62 -17.33 6.39
CA THR A 434 -4.64 -18.65 5.77
C THR A 434 -5.21 -18.55 4.37
N VAL A 435 -4.49 -19.09 3.38
CA VAL A 435 -5.03 -19.36 2.05
C VAL A 435 -5.88 -20.62 2.13
N LEU A 436 -7.15 -20.55 1.74
CA LEU A 436 -8.12 -21.65 1.82
C LEU A 436 -8.25 -22.42 0.50
N ARG A 437 -7.98 -21.74 -0.61
CA ARG A 437 -7.94 -22.36 -1.95
C ARG A 437 -7.03 -21.56 -2.88
N GLN A 438 -6.49 -22.25 -3.88
CA GLN A 438 -5.74 -21.64 -4.97
C GLN A 438 -6.73 -21.12 -6.01
N VAL A 439 -6.55 -19.87 -6.43
CA VAL A 439 -7.44 -19.20 -7.38
C VAL A 439 -6.60 -18.27 -8.25
N ASP A 440 -6.85 -18.26 -9.56
CA ASP A 440 -6.38 -17.17 -10.41
C ASP A 440 -7.31 -15.97 -10.21
N LEU A 441 -6.75 -14.90 -9.67
CA LEU A 441 -7.47 -13.69 -9.32
C LEU A 441 -7.48 -12.65 -10.45
N ARG A 442 -6.83 -12.95 -11.58
CA ARG A 442 -6.81 -12.07 -12.76
C ARG A 442 -8.22 -11.84 -13.31
N ASP A 443 -8.56 -10.57 -13.52
CA ASP A 443 -9.86 -10.06 -13.97
C ASP A 443 -11.04 -10.47 -13.07
N LYS A 444 -10.77 -10.77 -11.80
CA LYS A 444 -11.78 -11.04 -10.78
C LYS A 444 -12.05 -9.82 -9.90
N THR A 445 -13.25 -9.76 -9.35
CA THR A 445 -13.59 -8.88 -8.23
C THR A 445 -13.49 -9.68 -6.93
N ILE A 446 -12.52 -9.32 -6.10
CA ILE A 446 -12.34 -9.85 -4.76
C ILE A 446 -13.33 -9.15 -3.84
N GLN A 447 -14.18 -9.92 -3.19
CA GLN A 447 -15.12 -9.46 -2.19
C GLN A 447 -14.56 -9.77 -0.80
N GLN A 448 -14.69 -8.84 0.14
CA GLN A 448 -14.27 -9.07 1.51
C GLN A 448 -15.34 -8.66 2.50
N ALA A 449 -15.63 -9.56 3.44
CA ALA A 449 -16.39 -9.26 4.64
C ALA A 449 -15.43 -9.12 5.82
N SER A 450 -15.56 -8.06 6.62
CA SER A 450 -14.76 -7.83 7.83
C SER A 450 -15.63 -7.48 9.02
N ARG A 451 -15.22 -7.87 10.23
CA ARG A 451 -15.91 -7.50 11.48
C ARG A 451 -14.94 -6.94 12.50
N LEU A 452 -15.35 -5.87 13.18
CA LEU A 452 -14.67 -5.34 14.35
C LEU A 452 -14.94 -6.27 15.54
N LEU A 453 -13.89 -6.86 16.09
CA LEU A 453 -13.96 -7.79 17.22
C LEU A 453 -13.80 -7.08 18.56
N SER A 454 -12.96 -6.05 18.61
CA SER A 454 -12.70 -5.30 19.83
C SER A 454 -12.11 -3.93 19.53
N THR A 455 -12.44 -2.95 20.36
CA THR A 455 -11.74 -1.66 20.43
C THR A 455 -11.25 -1.40 21.85
N THR A 456 -10.01 -0.94 22.00
CA THR A 456 -9.46 -0.47 23.27
C THR A 456 -8.94 0.95 23.09
N ILE A 457 -9.49 1.91 23.83
CA ILE A 457 -9.04 3.29 23.82
C ILE A 457 -8.02 3.47 24.96
N LEU A 458 -6.86 4.03 24.63
CA LEU A 458 -5.76 4.31 25.54
C LEU A 458 -5.37 5.80 25.44
N PRO A 459 -4.67 6.36 26.44
CA PRO A 459 -4.12 7.70 26.31
C PRO A 459 -3.20 7.83 25.08
N GLY A 460 -3.56 8.70 24.13
CA GLY A 460 -2.78 8.94 22.92
C GLY A 460 -2.77 7.80 21.90
N SER A 461 -3.60 6.76 22.08
CA SER A 461 -3.76 5.70 21.08
C SER A 461 -5.10 4.95 21.16
N SER A 462 -5.47 4.24 20.11
CA SER A 462 -6.56 3.27 20.13
C SER A 462 -6.14 2.00 19.40
N LEU A 463 -6.57 0.85 19.90
CA LEU A 463 -6.26 -0.47 19.33
C LEU A 463 -7.55 -1.13 18.88
N GLN A 464 -7.56 -1.73 17.69
CA GLN A 464 -8.72 -2.42 17.15
C GLN A 464 -8.30 -3.75 16.53
N THR A 465 -9.11 -4.78 16.78
CA THR A 465 -8.93 -6.14 16.25
C THR A 465 -10.08 -6.49 15.33
N PHE A 466 -9.78 -7.19 14.25
CA PHE A 466 -10.72 -7.51 13.18
C PHE A 466 -10.57 -8.95 12.74
N ASP A 467 -11.66 -9.59 12.34
CA ASP A 467 -11.61 -10.72 11.42
C ASP A 467 -11.95 -10.28 10.00
N TYR A 468 -11.46 -11.04 9.03
CA TYR A 468 -11.76 -10.82 7.61
C TYR A 468 -11.83 -12.14 6.84
N THR A 469 -12.62 -12.15 5.78
CA THR A 469 -12.70 -13.24 4.80
C THR A 469 -12.83 -12.67 3.40
N LEU A 470 -11.87 -13.02 2.54
CA LEU A 470 -11.88 -12.68 1.12
C LEU A 470 -12.49 -13.86 0.34
N SER A 471 -13.34 -13.51 -0.61
CA SER A 471 -14.09 -14.41 -1.46
C SER A 471 -14.05 -13.95 -2.91
N VAL A 472 -14.16 -14.90 -3.82
CA VAL A 472 -14.39 -14.64 -5.24
C VAL A 472 -15.35 -15.70 -5.76
N ASP A 473 -16.26 -15.31 -6.65
CA ASP A 473 -17.32 -16.18 -7.17
C ASP A 473 -18.19 -16.81 -6.06
N GLY A 474 -18.35 -16.11 -4.92
CA GLY A 474 -19.15 -16.54 -3.78
C GLY A 474 -18.47 -17.53 -2.83
N GLU A 475 -17.24 -17.95 -3.10
CA GLU A 475 -16.50 -18.90 -2.25
C GLU A 475 -15.35 -18.20 -1.51
N PRO A 476 -15.06 -18.51 -0.24
CA PRO A 476 -13.88 -18.01 0.45
C PRO A 476 -12.58 -18.54 -0.16
N PHE A 477 -11.51 -17.73 -0.18
CA PHE A 477 -10.15 -18.19 -0.55
C PHE A 477 -9.05 -17.71 0.38
N TYR A 478 -9.30 -16.69 1.21
CA TYR A 478 -8.33 -16.18 2.17
C TYR A 478 -9.06 -15.67 3.40
N ARG A 479 -8.53 -15.95 4.59
CA ARG A 479 -9.12 -15.49 5.86
C ARG A 479 -8.05 -15.20 6.89
N GLY A 480 -8.40 -14.43 7.90
CA GLY A 480 -7.50 -14.17 9.00
C GLY A 480 -8.06 -13.20 10.02
N GLU A 481 -7.19 -12.82 10.95
CA GLU A 481 -7.42 -11.76 11.91
C GLU A 481 -6.30 -10.72 11.81
N THR A 482 -6.58 -9.49 12.21
CA THR A 482 -5.59 -8.42 12.19
C THR A 482 -5.85 -7.40 13.29
N MET A 483 -4.77 -6.81 13.81
CA MET A 483 -4.82 -5.77 14.82
C MET A 483 -4.17 -4.49 14.29
N PHE A 484 -4.88 -3.38 14.39
CA PHE A 484 -4.37 -2.06 14.09
C PHE A 484 -4.35 -1.17 15.33
N GLY A 485 -3.43 -0.22 15.34
CA GLY A 485 -3.45 0.88 16.28
C GLY A 485 -3.36 2.24 15.60
N TYR A 486 -4.05 3.22 16.18
CA TYR A 486 -3.96 4.63 15.84
C TYR A 486 -3.14 5.30 16.93
N PHE A 487 -2.00 5.88 16.59
CA PHE A 487 -1.02 6.36 17.55
C PHE A 487 -0.74 7.84 17.36
N SER A 488 -0.80 8.61 18.44
CA SER A 488 -0.20 9.94 18.48
C SER A 488 1.32 9.83 18.29
N ASP A 489 1.95 10.92 17.88
CA ASP A 489 3.41 10.98 17.73
C ASP A 489 4.16 10.60 19.01
N GLN A 490 3.60 10.95 20.18
CA GLN A 490 4.16 10.58 21.47
C GLN A 490 4.10 9.07 21.71
N ALA A 491 2.95 8.43 21.43
CA ALA A 491 2.80 6.99 21.60
C ALA A 491 3.69 6.23 20.60
N LEU A 492 3.79 6.73 19.36
CA LEU A 492 4.59 6.12 18.30
C LEU A 492 6.09 6.27 18.50
N GLY A 493 6.55 7.31 19.22
CA GLY A 493 7.97 7.55 19.50
C GLY A 493 8.60 6.56 20.49
N ASN A 494 7.79 5.85 21.28
CA ASN A 494 8.25 4.94 22.33
C ASN A 494 8.32 3.47 21.85
N GLN A 495 9.02 3.22 20.74
CA GLN A 495 9.15 1.86 20.19
C GLN A 495 10.28 1.10 20.88
N THR A 496 9.93 0.07 21.64
CA THR A 496 10.87 -0.84 22.28
C THR A 496 11.11 -2.11 21.47
N GLY A 497 10.54 -2.25 20.27
CA GLY A 497 10.69 -3.47 19.47
C GLY A 497 10.01 -4.69 20.10
N LEU A 498 10.29 -5.87 19.54
CA LEU A 498 9.76 -7.14 20.04
C LEU A 498 10.47 -7.61 21.33
N ASP A 499 11.69 -7.12 21.56
CA ASP A 499 12.57 -7.57 22.66
C ASP A 499 12.66 -6.56 23.81
N ALA A 500 11.68 -5.67 23.94
CA ALA A 500 11.58 -4.66 25.01
C ALA A 500 12.85 -3.78 25.14
N GLY A 501 13.45 -3.43 24.01
CA GLY A 501 14.63 -2.58 23.88
C GLY A 501 15.94 -3.30 24.15
N ARG A 502 15.91 -4.60 24.47
CA ARG A 502 17.12 -5.41 24.59
C ARG A 502 17.66 -5.72 23.20
N TYR A 503 18.96 -5.52 23.04
CA TYR A 503 19.67 -6.00 21.87
C TYR A 503 19.69 -7.53 21.88
N VAL A 504 19.28 -8.12 20.75
CA VAL A 504 19.39 -9.55 20.48
C VAL A 504 20.28 -9.67 19.24
N PRO A 505 21.44 -10.35 19.32
CA PRO A 505 22.28 -10.56 18.15
C PRO A 505 21.55 -11.44 17.13
N SER A 506 21.83 -11.22 15.84
CA SER A 506 21.41 -12.17 14.80
C SER A 506 22.02 -13.55 15.04
N TRP A 507 21.39 -14.59 14.51
CA TRP A 507 21.89 -15.96 14.64
C TRP A 507 23.31 -16.09 14.09
N LEU A 508 23.61 -15.44 12.96
CA LEU A 508 24.97 -15.42 12.40
C LEU A 508 25.98 -14.77 13.35
N SER A 509 25.61 -13.65 13.98
CA SER A 509 26.46 -12.98 14.97
C SER A 509 26.71 -13.83 16.23
N ALA A 510 25.74 -14.68 16.59
CA ALA A 510 25.87 -15.60 17.72
C ALA A 510 26.69 -16.87 17.39
N HIS A 511 26.93 -17.15 16.11
CA HIS A 511 27.66 -18.33 15.61
C HIS A 511 28.82 -17.91 14.69
N PRO A 512 29.88 -17.28 15.23
CA PRO A 512 31.00 -16.76 14.43
C PRO A 512 31.80 -17.83 13.69
N GLU A 513 31.64 -19.11 14.04
CA GLU A 513 32.20 -20.27 13.34
C GLU A 513 31.43 -20.65 12.06
N ALA A 514 30.20 -20.17 11.89
CA ALA A 514 29.42 -20.43 10.70
C ALA A 514 30.08 -19.78 9.48
N THR A 515 30.08 -20.50 8.36
CA THR A 515 30.64 -20.03 7.09
C THR A 515 29.51 -19.88 6.07
N PRO A 516 28.87 -18.70 6.00
CA PRO A 516 27.75 -18.51 5.09
C PRO A 516 28.25 -18.55 3.64
N ARG A 517 27.47 -19.21 2.79
CA ARG A 517 27.56 -19.05 1.33
C ARG A 517 26.59 -17.94 0.91
N VAL A 518 26.81 -17.35 -0.26
CA VAL A 518 26.00 -16.21 -0.74
C VAL A 518 25.24 -16.59 -2.00
N ILE A 519 23.94 -16.34 -1.99
CA ILE A 519 23.09 -16.31 -3.19
C ILE A 519 23.06 -14.86 -3.69
N ASP A 520 23.57 -14.63 -4.90
CA ASP A 520 23.55 -13.32 -5.56
C ASP A 520 22.24 -13.13 -6.33
N VAL A 521 21.22 -12.62 -5.62
CA VAL A 521 19.87 -12.41 -6.17
C VAL A 521 19.88 -11.33 -7.24
N ALA A 522 20.68 -10.27 -7.06
CA ALA A 522 20.83 -9.20 -8.03
C ALA A 522 21.40 -9.70 -9.37
N ALA A 523 22.43 -10.56 -9.33
CA ALA A 523 23.00 -11.17 -10.52
C ALA A 523 22.00 -12.10 -11.23
N ARG A 524 21.26 -12.94 -10.48
CA ARG A 524 20.20 -13.78 -11.08
C ARG A 524 19.10 -12.93 -11.71
N ARG A 525 18.69 -11.86 -11.06
CA ARG A 525 17.67 -10.92 -11.57
C ARG A 525 18.14 -10.18 -12.83
N ALA A 526 19.45 -9.97 -13.01
CA ALA A 526 19.99 -9.35 -14.22
C ALA A 526 19.81 -10.22 -15.48
N ASP A 527 19.63 -11.53 -15.33
CA ASP A 527 19.25 -12.40 -16.44
C ASP A 527 17.76 -12.21 -16.78
N PRO A 528 17.41 -11.68 -17.97
CA PRO A 528 16.03 -11.41 -18.36
C PRO A 528 15.20 -12.67 -18.56
N VAL A 529 15.82 -13.84 -18.75
CA VAL A 529 15.13 -15.12 -18.94
C VAL A 529 15.13 -16.01 -17.70
N ALA A 530 15.70 -15.55 -16.58
CA ALA A 530 15.64 -16.28 -15.32
C ALA A 530 14.17 -16.53 -14.91
N PRO A 531 13.76 -17.81 -14.77
CA PRO A 531 12.38 -18.17 -14.45
C PRO A 531 12.08 -17.87 -12.98
N ALA A 532 10.80 -17.64 -12.65
CA ALA A 532 10.32 -17.43 -11.28
C ALA A 532 11.16 -16.40 -10.49
N CYS A 533 11.31 -15.19 -11.03
CA CYS A 533 12.17 -14.16 -10.48
C CYS A 533 11.37 -12.89 -10.18
N SER A 534 11.46 -12.41 -8.94
CA SER A 534 10.85 -11.14 -8.54
C SER A 534 11.66 -9.96 -9.09
N ARG A 535 10.98 -9.02 -9.73
CA ARG A 535 11.57 -7.95 -10.55
C ARG A 535 10.96 -6.58 -10.24
N ARG A 536 11.61 -5.54 -10.79
CA ARG A 536 11.26 -4.11 -10.70
C ARG A 536 10.80 -3.71 -9.28
N LYS A 537 9.50 -3.56 -9.04
CA LYS A 537 8.96 -3.06 -7.77
C LYS A 537 8.93 -4.11 -6.66
N LEU A 538 9.05 -5.40 -6.99
CA LEU A 538 9.19 -6.54 -6.05
C LEU A 538 10.62 -7.07 -5.95
N ALA A 539 11.61 -6.35 -6.48
CA ALA A 539 13.01 -6.61 -6.18
C ALA A 539 13.35 -6.14 -4.75
N LEU A 540 12.92 -6.91 -3.74
CA LEU A 540 12.97 -6.51 -2.33
C LEU A 540 14.29 -6.86 -1.61
N ILE A 541 15.13 -7.71 -2.20
CA ILE A 541 16.44 -8.12 -1.69
C ILE A 541 17.46 -8.22 -2.84
N ASP A 542 18.75 -8.12 -2.51
CA ASP A 542 19.85 -8.17 -3.49
C ASP A 542 20.79 -9.37 -3.28
N SER A 543 20.87 -9.90 -2.07
CA SER A 543 21.69 -11.08 -1.74
C SER A 543 21.13 -11.80 -0.52
N VAL A 544 21.39 -13.10 -0.41
CA VAL A 544 21.05 -13.91 0.76
C VAL A 544 22.29 -14.67 1.22
N GLU A 545 22.72 -14.45 2.45
CA GLU A 545 23.67 -15.30 3.15
C GLU A 545 22.95 -16.55 3.67
N VAL A 546 23.49 -17.73 3.38
CA VAL A 546 22.87 -19.01 3.70
C VAL A 546 23.82 -19.86 4.54
N VAL A 547 23.28 -20.45 5.60
CA VAL A 547 23.92 -21.53 6.36
C VAL A 547 23.00 -22.74 6.32
N ASP A 548 23.33 -23.74 5.50
CA ASP A 548 22.40 -24.85 5.14
C ASP A 548 21.97 -25.71 6.34
N GLU A 549 22.86 -25.96 7.30
CA GLU A 549 22.56 -26.68 8.55
C GLU A 549 22.40 -25.72 9.75
N GLY A 550 22.14 -24.44 9.47
CA GLY A 550 22.02 -23.37 10.46
C GLY A 550 20.59 -23.12 10.94
N GLY A 551 20.46 -22.07 11.74
CA GLY A 551 19.18 -21.56 12.23
C GLY A 551 18.64 -22.30 13.45
N ASN A 552 17.51 -21.85 13.97
CA ASN A 552 16.94 -22.36 15.23
C ASN A 552 16.48 -23.82 15.16
N TYR A 553 16.34 -24.36 13.94
CA TYR A 553 15.83 -25.70 13.66
C TYR A 553 16.87 -26.62 12.98
N GLY A 554 18.05 -26.09 12.65
CA GLY A 554 19.11 -26.85 11.96
C GLY A 554 18.78 -27.28 10.53
N ALA A 555 17.74 -26.72 9.92
CA ALA A 555 17.31 -27.05 8.55
C ALA A 555 17.64 -25.94 7.53
N GLY A 556 18.31 -24.88 7.96
CA GLY A 556 18.71 -23.76 7.12
C GLY A 556 18.50 -22.42 7.81
N TYR A 557 19.40 -21.50 7.53
CA TYR A 557 19.32 -20.11 7.96
C TYR A 557 19.61 -19.17 6.80
N LEU A 558 18.75 -18.18 6.62
CA LEU A 558 18.85 -17.15 5.60
C LEU A 558 19.01 -15.81 6.28
N HIS A 559 19.97 -15.01 5.83
CA HIS A 559 20.21 -13.65 6.30
C HIS A 559 20.36 -12.71 5.12
N SER A 560 19.70 -11.55 5.17
CA SER A 560 19.79 -10.54 4.12
C SER A 560 19.80 -9.15 4.74
N VAL A 561 20.69 -8.29 4.26
CA VAL A 561 20.74 -6.88 4.64
C VAL A 561 20.57 -6.02 3.40
N ARG A 562 19.61 -5.10 3.44
CA ARG A 562 19.36 -4.13 2.37
C ARG A 562 19.39 -2.71 2.94
N ALA A 563 20.07 -1.80 2.26
CA ALA A 563 19.99 -0.38 2.58
C ALA A 563 18.60 0.18 2.22
N ILE A 564 18.03 0.99 3.09
CA ILE A 564 16.80 1.73 2.83
C ILE A 564 17.15 2.92 1.95
N ASP A 565 16.59 2.96 0.74
CA ASP A 565 16.64 4.15 -0.11
C ASP A 565 15.40 5.01 0.17
N PRO A 566 15.54 6.26 0.65
CA PRO A 566 14.41 7.17 0.81
C PRO A 566 13.59 7.41 -0.47
N ALA A 567 14.17 7.16 -1.65
CA ALA A 567 13.50 7.23 -2.95
C ALA A 567 12.82 5.91 -3.36
N ASP A 568 12.83 4.88 -2.50
CA ASP A 568 12.07 3.66 -2.74
C ASP A 568 10.60 3.99 -3.00
N TRP A 569 10.07 3.41 -4.08
CA TRP A 569 8.77 3.74 -4.66
C TRP A 569 7.61 3.65 -3.66
N PHE A 570 7.68 2.73 -2.70
CA PHE A 570 6.61 2.52 -1.74
C PHE A 570 6.49 3.68 -0.75
N PHE A 571 7.52 4.51 -0.51
CA PHE A 571 7.37 5.67 0.38
C PHE A 571 6.47 6.75 -0.22
N ASP A 572 6.43 6.88 -1.55
CA ASP A 572 5.51 7.78 -2.25
C ASP A 572 4.08 7.24 -2.32
N ARG A 573 3.90 5.94 -2.04
CA ARG A 573 2.61 5.24 -2.15
C ARG A 573 1.99 4.91 -0.80
N HIS A 574 2.81 4.58 0.18
CA HIS A 574 2.39 4.05 1.47
C HIS A 574 2.25 5.19 2.48
N PHE A 575 0.99 5.59 2.67
CA PHE A 575 0.52 6.69 3.51
C PHE A 575 1.11 8.07 3.18
N HIS A 576 0.34 8.85 2.41
CA HIS A 576 0.70 10.23 2.12
C HIS A 576 0.92 11.06 3.40
N LEU A 577 2.05 11.76 3.49
CA LEU A 577 2.53 12.53 4.65
C LEU A 577 2.97 11.69 5.87
N ASP A 578 3.01 10.36 5.76
CA ASP A 578 3.45 9.45 6.83
C ASP A 578 4.29 8.28 6.25
N PRO A 579 5.42 8.56 5.57
CA PRO A 579 6.16 7.56 4.82
C PRO A 579 6.74 6.49 5.75
N VAL A 580 6.40 5.24 5.46
CA VAL A 580 6.83 4.05 6.19
C VAL A 580 6.83 2.85 5.24
N ILE A 581 7.69 1.86 5.43
CA ILE A 581 7.63 0.63 4.62
C ILE A 581 6.33 -0.14 4.96
N PRO A 582 5.57 -0.63 3.95
CA PRO A 582 4.45 -1.55 4.19
C PRO A 582 4.89 -2.81 4.92
N GLY A 583 4.19 -3.18 5.99
CA GLY A 583 4.49 -4.42 6.72
C GLY A 583 4.35 -5.66 5.84
N SER A 584 3.38 -5.66 4.93
CA SER A 584 3.16 -6.70 3.90
C SER A 584 4.38 -6.90 2.98
N LEU A 585 5.09 -5.83 2.59
CA LEU A 585 6.34 -5.95 1.83
C LEU A 585 7.49 -6.50 2.67
N GLY A 586 7.46 -6.30 4.00
CA GLY A 586 8.37 -6.99 4.91
C GLY A 586 8.11 -8.50 5.00
N VAL A 587 6.86 -8.94 4.87
CA VAL A 587 6.53 -10.37 4.72
C VAL A 587 7.00 -10.89 3.36
N GLU A 588 6.74 -10.14 2.29
CA GLU A 588 7.13 -10.50 0.92
C GLU A 588 8.65 -10.58 0.75
N SER A 589 9.45 -9.80 1.49
CA SER A 589 10.91 -9.93 1.44
C SER A 589 11.41 -11.24 2.06
N VAL A 590 10.73 -11.77 3.07
CA VAL A 590 11.01 -13.12 3.63
C VAL A 590 10.62 -14.19 2.63
N ILE A 591 9.44 -14.05 1.99
CA ILE A 591 9.03 -14.95 0.90
C ILE A 591 10.07 -14.96 -0.21
N HIS A 592 10.51 -13.79 -0.66
CA HIS A 592 11.51 -13.64 -1.70
C HIS A 592 12.84 -14.33 -1.32
N ALA A 593 13.33 -14.16 -0.08
CA ALA A 593 14.54 -14.84 0.39
C ALA A 593 14.39 -16.38 0.36
N VAL A 594 13.24 -16.90 0.80
CA VAL A 594 12.98 -18.34 0.77
C VAL A 594 12.84 -18.86 -0.66
N GLN A 595 12.18 -18.12 -1.56
CA GLN A 595 12.07 -18.46 -2.97
C GLN A 595 13.46 -18.61 -3.62
N GLU A 596 14.36 -17.65 -3.41
CA GLU A 596 15.73 -17.70 -3.94
C GLU A 596 16.51 -18.89 -3.37
N TRP A 597 16.38 -19.13 -2.06
CA TRP A 597 16.98 -20.31 -1.42
C TRP A 597 16.43 -21.62 -2.00
N MET A 598 15.12 -21.71 -2.27
CA MET A 598 14.51 -22.93 -2.80
C MET A 598 15.04 -23.27 -4.20
N LEU A 599 15.24 -22.27 -5.04
CA LEU A 599 15.82 -22.47 -6.38
C LEU A 599 17.29 -22.88 -6.29
N ASP A 600 18.07 -22.18 -5.47
CA ASP A 600 19.49 -22.44 -5.26
C ASP A 600 19.75 -23.82 -4.65
N ALA A 601 18.92 -24.26 -3.70
CA ALA A 601 18.97 -25.59 -3.11
C ALA A 601 18.50 -26.72 -4.07
N GLY A 602 18.11 -26.36 -5.31
CA GLY A 602 17.79 -27.31 -6.37
C GLY A 602 16.40 -27.93 -6.27
N TYR A 603 15.46 -27.34 -5.51
CA TYR A 603 14.10 -27.90 -5.37
C TYR A 603 13.26 -27.77 -6.65
N ALA A 604 13.70 -26.95 -7.62
CA ALA A 604 13.11 -26.90 -8.96
C ALA A 604 13.56 -28.07 -9.86
N ALA A 605 14.61 -28.80 -9.49
CA ALA A 605 15.17 -29.85 -10.35
C ALA A 605 14.16 -31.00 -10.54
N GLY A 606 13.79 -31.26 -11.80
CA GLY A 606 12.84 -32.30 -12.17
C GLY A 606 11.39 -31.82 -12.35
N LEU A 607 11.08 -30.57 -11.99
CA LEU A 607 9.80 -29.93 -12.35
C LEU A 607 9.84 -29.48 -13.82
N GLN A 608 8.71 -29.60 -14.52
CA GLN A 608 8.61 -29.17 -15.92
C GLN A 608 8.36 -27.67 -16.03
N ASP A 609 7.40 -27.14 -15.27
CA ASP A 609 7.08 -25.71 -15.19
C ASP A 609 7.00 -25.25 -13.72
N PRO A 610 8.16 -24.96 -13.09
CA PRO A 610 8.23 -24.63 -11.68
C PRO A 610 7.61 -23.26 -11.37
N VAL A 611 6.69 -23.24 -10.40
CA VAL A 611 5.99 -22.04 -9.94
C VAL A 611 5.95 -21.92 -8.41
N PHE A 612 6.00 -20.69 -7.91
CA PHE A 612 5.80 -20.37 -6.50
C PHE A 612 4.36 -20.00 -6.18
N ARG A 613 3.92 -20.38 -4.98
CA ARG A 613 2.65 -19.96 -4.37
C ARG A 613 2.70 -20.06 -2.84
N ILE A 614 1.69 -19.49 -2.20
CA ILE A 614 1.44 -19.70 -0.78
C ILE A 614 0.55 -20.94 -0.63
N PRO A 615 0.97 -21.98 0.11
CA PRO A 615 0.23 -23.23 0.23
C PRO A 615 -1.12 -23.03 0.94
N GLN A 616 -2.07 -23.91 0.61
CA GLN A 616 -3.39 -23.93 1.24
C GLN A 616 -3.34 -24.48 2.66
N ASP A 617 -4.30 -24.07 3.49
CA ASP A 617 -4.58 -24.60 4.84
C ASP A 617 -3.45 -24.52 5.86
N LEU A 618 -2.37 -23.80 5.55
CA LEU A 618 -1.31 -23.45 6.48
C LEU A 618 -1.50 -22.01 6.94
N ALA A 619 -1.84 -21.85 8.21
CA ALA A 619 -1.94 -20.55 8.83
C ALA A 619 -0.54 -20.05 9.21
N PHE A 620 -0.28 -18.77 8.96
CA PHE A 620 0.89 -18.08 9.50
C PHE A 620 0.43 -16.89 10.36
N SER A 621 1.31 -16.42 11.23
CA SER A 621 1.07 -15.22 12.04
C SER A 621 2.20 -14.23 11.91
N TRP A 622 1.89 -12.95 12.08
CA TRP A 622 2.89 -11.90 12.12
C TRP A 622 2.64 -10.96 13.30
N ARG A 623 3.72 -10.33 13.78
CA ARG A 623 3.70 -9.30 14.82
C ARG A 623 4.62 -8.16 14.45
N TYR A 624 4.14 -6.93 14.65
CA TYR A 624 4.91 -5.71 14.44
C TYR A 624 4.99 -4.90 15.73
N ARG A 625 6.21 -4.55 16.16
CA ARG A 625 6.50 -3.67 17.31
C ARG A 625 7.47 -2.55 16.95
N GLY A 626 7.31 -2.03 15.74
CA GLY A 626 8.03 -0.87 15.26
C GLY A 626 7.70 -0.58 13.81
N GLN A 627 8.44 0.35 13.23
CA GLN A 627 8.28 0.77 11.85
C GLN A 627 9.64 1.01 11.20
N PHE A 628 9.68 0.90 9.87
CA PHE A 628 10.81 1.29 9.05
C PHE A 628 10.54 2.64 8.39
N LEU A 629 11.33 3.64 8.75
CA LEU A 629 11.32 4.99 8.18
C LEU A 629 12.40 5.12 7.09
N PRO A 630 12.27 6.11 6.19
CA PRO A 630 13.31 6.43 5.20
C PRO A 630 14.71 6.64 5.80
N THR A 631 14.78 7.02 7.08
CA THR A 631 16.02 7.36 7.78
C THR A 631 16.62 6.22 8.60
N ASP A 632 15.99 5.03 8.64
CA ASP A 632 16.43 3.93 9.53
C ASP A 632 17.67 3.18 8.99
N GLY A 633 18.17 3.53 7.80
CA GLY A 633 19.45 3.06 7.27
C GLY A 633 19.36 1.69 6.58
N THR A 634 19.07 0.62 7.31
CA THR A 634 18.99 -0.74 6.75
C THR A 634 17.78 -1.52 7.24
N VAL A 635 17.34 -2.46 6.41
CA VAL A 635 16.47 -3.57 6.80
C VAL A 635 17.36 -4.81 6.82
N GLU A 636 17.47 -5.41 8.00
CA GLU A 636 18.06 -6.73 8.19
C GLU A 636 16.93 -7.75 8.33
N LEU A 637 17.11 -8.91 7.72
CA LEU A 637 16.13 -10.00 7.65
C LEU A 637 16.82 -11.31 8.01
N GLU A 638 16.14 -12.12 8.81
CA GLU A 638 16.51 -13.49 9.12
C GLU A 638 15.31 -14.39 8.83
N ALA A 639 15.56 -15.54 8.20
CA ALA A 639 14.59 -16.62 8.10
C ALA A 639 15.23 -17.93 8.58
N HIS A 640 14.57 -18.59 9.52
CA HIS A 640 14.95 -19.90 10.03
C HIS A 640 14.07 -20.95 9.37
N ILE A 641 14.67 -21.79 8.54
CA ILE A 641 13.97 -22.89 7.89
C ILE A 641 13.55 -23.88 8.97
N LYS A 642 12.24 -24.06 9.14
CA LYS A 642 11.64 -24.89 10.19
C LYS A 642 11.39 -26.30 9.71
N SER A 643 10.90 -26.45 8.49
CA SER A 643 10.68 -27.76 7.87
C SER A 643 10.64 -27.67 6.36
N VAL A 644 11.00 -28.78 5.70
CA VAL A 644 10.92 -28.96 4.25
C VAL A 644 10.16 -30.25 3.98
N HIS A 645 9.02 -30.13 3.29
CA HIS A 645 8.17 -31.24 2.92
C HIS A 645 8.22 -31.45 1.41
N ARG A 646 8.80 -32.56 0.97
CA ARG A 646 8.87 -32.93 -0.45
C ARG A 646 7.70 -33.82 -0.83
N GLY A 647 6.86 -33.35 -1.74
CA GLY A 647 5.86 -34.14 -2.45
C GLY A 647 6.41 -34.67 -3.79
N PRO A 648 5.60 -35.44 -4.55
CA PRO A 648 6.01 -35.96 -5.85
C PRO A 648 6.41 -34.87 -6.87
N ASN A 649 5.66 -33.77 -6.91
CA ASN A 649 5.82 -32.66 -7.86
C ASN A 649 5.75 -31.28 -7.16
N SER A 650 6.04 -31.24 -5.85
CA SER A 650 6.06 -30.00 -5.09
C SER A 650 7.00 -30.10 -3.88
N THR A 651 7.47 -28.95 -3.40
CA THR A 651 8.17 -28.81 -2.13
C THR A 651 7.57 -27.65 -1.37
N THR A 652 7.15 -27.90 -0.14
CA THR A 652 6.65 -26.87 0.79
C THR A 652 7.68 -26.63 1.88
N VAL A 653 8.04 -25.37 2.09
CA VAL A 653 8.99 -24.92 3.11
C VAL A 653 8.23 -24.06 4.10
N VAL A 654 8.41 -24.34 5.39
CA VAL A 654 7.88 -23.52 6.49
C VAL A 654 9.04 -22.84 7.19
N VAL A 655 8.92 -21.56 7.46
CA VAL A 655 9.96 -20.75 8.11
C VAL A 655 9.38 -19.89 9.23
N ASP A 656 10.24 -19.58 10.20
CA ASP A 656 10.01 -18.44 11.08
C ASP A 656 10.93 -17.30 10.64
N GLY A 657 10.37 -16.11 10.47
CA GLY A 657 11.06 -14.93 9.97
C GLY A 657 11.13 -13.82 11.00
N SER A 658 12.07 -12.91 10.85
CA SER A 658 12.13 -11.68 11.63
C SER A 658 12.78 -10.57 10.80
N LEU A 659 12.45 -9.32 11.12
CA LEU A 659 13.08 -8.15 10.49
C LEU A 659 13.51 -7.13 11.54
N TRP A 660 14.63 -6.48 11.28
CA TRP A 660 15.30 -5.54 12.15
C TRP A 660 15.58 -4.23 11.44
N LYS A 661 15.39 -3.13 12.16
CA LYS A 661 16.19 -1.92 11.94
C LYS A 661 17.46 -2.01 12.77
N PRO A 662 18.48 -1.18 12.54
CA PRO A 662 19.75 -1.27 13.26
C PRO A 662 19.57 -1.43 14.78
N GLY A 663 19.93 -2.61 15.29
CA GLY A 663 19.90 -2.94 16.71
C GLY A 663 18.51 -3.19 17.34
N LEU A 664 17.42 -3.24 16.55
CA LEU A 664 16.07 -3.45 17.08
C LEU A 664 15.22 -4.38 16.19
N ARG A 665 14.87 -5.55 16.72
CA ARG A 665 13.90 -6.48 16.10
C ARG A 665 12.51 -5.89 16.17
N ILE A 666 11.85 -5.73 15.03
CA ILE A 666 10.53 -5.10 14.98
C ILE A 666 9.47 -5.98 14.36
N TYR A 667 9.82 -6.90 13.46
CA TYR A 667 8.87 -7.85 12.86
C TYR A 667 9.20 -9.28 13.28
N GLU A 668 8.18 -10.10 13.46
CA GLU A 668 8.25 -11.54 13.73
C GLU A 668 7.17 -12.22 12.90
N LEU A 669 7.55 -13.25 12.15
CA LEU A 669 6.69 -14.09 11.32
C LEU A 669 6.82 -15.52 11.81
N ILE A 670 5.71 -16.20 12.08
CA ILE A 670 5.70 -17.58 12.57
C ILE A 670 4.89 -18.44 11.61
N ASP A 671 5.46 -19.59 11.25
CA ASP A 671 4.87 -20.59 10.35
C ASP A 671 4.55 -20.05 8.94
N LEU A 672 5.37 -19.13 8.42
CA LEU A 672 5.24 -18.67 7.04
C LEU A 672 5.62 -19.79 6.08
N ALA A 673 4.71 -20.17 5.20
CA ALA A 673 4.89 -21.28 4.29
C ALA A 673 4.97 -20.82 2.83
N ILE A 674 5.89 -21.41 2.07
CA ILE A 674 6.11 -21.17 0.64
C ILE A 674 6.12 -22.53 -0.07
N GLU A 675 5.41 -22.66 -1.18
CA GLU A 675 5.39 -23.86 -2.00
C GLU A 675 6.02 -23.57 -3.37
N LEU A 676 6.90 -24.45 -3.81
CA LEU A 676 7.41 -24.55 -5.17
C LEU A 676 6.85 -25.83 -5.78
N ALA A 677 6.16 -25.75 -6.91
CA ALA A 677 5.50 -26.90 -7.52
C ALA A 677 5.50 -26.83 -9.04
N ASP A 678 5.19 -27.94 -9.69
CA ASP A 678 4.91 -27.94 -11.14
C ASP A 678 3.52 -27.34 -11.42
N ARG A 679 3.39 -26.47 -12.42
CA ARG A 679 2.13 -25.82 -12.77
C ARG A 679 1.02 -26.83 -13.11
N GLU A 680 1.35 -27.96 -13.76
CA GLU A 680 0.38 -28.98 -14.17
C GLU A 680 -0.22 -29.80 -13.01
N VAL A 681 0.33 -29.73 -11.79
CA VAL A 681 -0.27 -30.37 -10.59
C VAL A 681 -1.63 -29.73 -10.22
N LEU A 682 -2.03 -28.70 -10.96
CA LEU A 682 -3.23 -27.88 -10.75
C LEU A 682 -4.45 -28.27 -11.60
N SER A 683 -4.37 -29.26 -12.50
CA SER A 683 -5.51 -29.67 -13.36
C SER A 683 -6.35 -30.79 -12.77
#